data_AF-A0A5C8EBJ6-F1
#
_entry.id   AF-A0A5C8EBJ6-F1
#
_cell.length_a   1.000
_cell.length_b   1.000
_cell.length_c   1.000
_cell.angle_alpha   90.00
_cell.angle_beta   90.00
_cell.angle_gamma   90.00
#
_symmetry.space_group_name_H-M   'P 1'
#
loop_
_entity.id
_entity.type
_entity.pdbx_description
1 polymer ?
#
loop_
_entity_poly.entity_id
_entity_poly.type
_entity_poly.pdbx_seq_one_letter_code
_entity_poly.pdbx_strand_id
1 'polypeptide(L)'
;TGMGLERIAAVLQGKHDNYDIDLFVALIRAISELTGADPHGEQKASLRVIADHLRASSFLIADGVLPSNEGRGYVLRRIMRRAMRHAQLLGAKEPLMYRLVWALVREMGQAYPELVRAENLIEETLKLEETRFRKTLERGLTILDEKSMSLKKGDMFDGETAFTLYDTYGFPLDLTQDALRNRGIGVDIASFTDAMDRQRAKARAAWAGSGDTAAEAIWFPLREKLGATEFLGYDTEIAEGVVTALVKDGKEIDGAKAGDEVAIVMNQTPFYAESGGQVGDNGILSGEGARVRITDTQKKAGDLFVHLGTVEQGTLKLGTALQLEVDHTRRSAIRANHSATHLLHEALRQVLGDHIAQRGSLVSPDRLRFDFAHTKPITPEELRKIEDIANDVVLENGEVVTRSMAIDDARESGARALFGEKYGDEVRVVSMGSAAREGAASNALGWSVELCGGTHVKRTGDIGLISVTGESAVSSGVRRIEALTGRAARHALNSSRADLRAVSATLNASIGDITSRATAVVEERKKLERDLSDARKKLAMGGGSAANGTAAASDVRTVGDVKLLARAVQGIEIKDLKSLADQGKKQIGSGVVALVATSEDGKASVVVGVTPDLTSRFSAVDLVRKASEVLGGKGGGGKPDMAQAGGPDGAKAGDALKAIEAAMGA
;
A
#
# COMPACT_ATOMS: atom_id res chain seq x y z
N THR A 1 16.74 5.73 -44.17
CA THR A 1 16.45 7.13 -44.52
C THR A 1 15.49 7.69 -43.48
N GLY A 2 15.64 8.94 -43.06
CA GLY A 2 14.73 9.59 -42.10
C GLY A 2 14.09 10.81 -42.73
N MET A 3 12.80 10.73 -43.06
CA MET A 3 12.03 11.85 -43.59
C MET A 3 10.84 12.08 -42.65
N GLY A 4 10.76 13.26 -42.04
CA GLY A 4 9.67 13.61 -41.11
C GLY A 4 8.37 13.84 -41.88
N LEU A 5 7.38 12.98 -41.66
CA LEU A 5 6.09 13.00 -42.37
C LEU A 5 5.39 14.36 -42.21
N GLU A 6 5.39 14.95 -41.02
CA GLU A 6 4.76 16.25 -40.76
C GLU A 6 5.44 17.40 -41.52
N ARG A 7 6.76 17.31 -41.74
CA ARG A 7 7.49 18.31 -42.53
C ARG A 7 7.21 18.17 -44.02
N ILE A 8 7.08 16.93 -44.51
CA ILE A 8 6.65 16.68 -45.88
C ILE A 8 5.22 17.19 -46.09
N ALA A 9 4.32 16.91 -45.15
CA ALA A 9 2.94 17.38 -45.18
C ALA A 9 2.88 18.91 -45.20
N ALA A 10 3.68 19.60 -44.38
CA ALA A 10 3.77 21.07 -44.40
C ALA A 10 4.15 21.60 -45.80
N VAL A 11 5.16 21.02 -46.44
CA VAL A 11 5.57 21.41 -47.79
C VAL A 11 4.47 21.14 -48.82
N LEU A 12 3.84 19.96 -48.78
CA LEU A 12 2.77 19.59 -49.72
C LEU A 12 1.52 20.46 -49.55
N GLN A 13 1.24 20.92 -48.34
CA GLN A 13 0.12 21.80 -48.01
C GLN A 13 0.46 23.30 -48.16
N GLY A 14 1.66 23.64 -48.63
CA GLY A 14 2.10 25.03 -48.82
C GLY A 14 2.25 25.81 -47.51
N LYS A 15 2.62 25.12 -46.42
CA LYS A 15 2.82 25.68 -45.08
C LYS A 15 4.31 25.74 -44.72
N HIS A 16 4.65 26.68 -43.85
CA HIS A 16 6.01 26.87 -43.35
C HIS A 16 6.24 26.32 -41.94
N ASP A 17 5.17 25.88 -41.26
CA ASP A 17 5.19 25.35 -39.91
C ASP A 17 4.37 24.04 -39.86
N ASN A 18 4.87 23.05 -39.14
CA ASN A 18 4.19 21.77 -38.96
C ASN A 18 2.86 21.94 -38.22
N TYR A 19 2.73 22.96 -37.37
CA TYR A 19 1.48 23.21 -36.65
C TYR A 19 0.36 23.79 -37.52
N ASP A 20 0.67 24.18 -38.75
CA ASP A 20 -0.29 24.75 -39.69
C ASP A 20 -0.83 23.72 -40.69
N ILE A 21 -0.43 22.44 -40.55
CA ILE A 21 -0.98 21.33 -41.35
C ILE A 21 -2.37 20.94 -40.83
N ASP A 22 -3.19 20.36 -41.72
CA ASP A 22 -4.53 19.85 -41.43
C ASP A 22 -4.68 19.13 -40.08
N LEU A 23 -3.81 18.15 -39.78
CA LEU A 23 -3.81 17.40 -38.53
C LEU A 23 -3.73 18.31 -37.30
N PHE A 24 -2.74 19.20 -37.24
CA PHE A 24 -2.55 20.07 -36.08
C PHE A 24 -3.60 21.19 -36.02
N VAL A 25 -4.04 21.71 -37.16
CA VAL A 25 -5.10 22.72 -37.23
C VAL A 25 -6.41 22.17 -36.66
N ALA A 26 -6.78 20.92 -36.98
CA ALA A 26 -7.97 20.28 -36.43
C ALA A 26 -7.89 20.13 -34.90
N LEU A 27 -6.75 19.66 -34.37
CA LEU A 27 -6.54 19.52 -32.92
C LEU A 27 -6.53 20.87 -32.20
N ILE A 28 -5.82 21.88 -32.75
CA ILE A 28 -5.76 23.24 -32.18
C ILE A 28 -7.15 23.87 -32.15
N ARG A 29 -7.96 23.64 -33.19
CA ARG A 29 -9.36 24.09 -33.23
C ARG A 29 -10.19 23.45 -32.12
N ALA A 30 -10.09 22.13 -31.92
CA ALA A 30 -10.81 21.45 -30.84
C ALA A 30 -10.40 21.99 -29.46
N ILE A 31 -9.11 22.28 -29.25
CA ILE A 31 -8.63 22.89 -27.99
C ILE A 31 -9.18 24.30 -27.82
N SER A 32 -9.17 25.11 -28.88
CA SER A 32 -9.71 26.46 -28.89
C SER A 32 -11.21 26.49 -28.56
N GLU A 33 -12.01 25.59 -29.16
CA GLU A 33 -13.45 25.46 -28.89
C GLU A 33 -13.75 25.11 -27.42
N LEU A 34 -12.91 24.28 -26.79
CA LEU A 34 -13.09 23.87 -25.38
C LEU A 34 -12.54 24.87 -24.35
N THR A 35 -11.62 25.76 -24.74
CA THR A 35 -10.93 26.69 -23.83
C THR A 35 -11.33 28.15 -24.05
N GLY A 36 -11.86 28.50 -25.22
CA GLY A 36 -12.13 29.87 -25.64
C GLY A 36 -10.88 30.67 -26.06
N ALA A 37 -9.70 30.04 -26.14
CA ALA A 37 -8.46 30.70 -26.51
C ALA A 37 -8.36 30.92 -28.03
N ASP A 38 -7.88 32.10 -28.46
CA ASP A 38 -7.69 32.44 -29.87
C ASP A 38 -6.49 31.66 -30.48
N PRO A 39 -6.70 30.83 -31.54
CA PRO A 39 -5.62 30.13 -32.24
C PRO A 39 -4.51 31.03 -32.80
N HIS A 40 -4.81 32.31 -33.04
CA HIS A 40 -3.87 33.30 -33.57
C HIS A 40 -3.43 34.33 -32.53
N GLY A 41 -3.93 34.23 -31.30
CA GLY A 41 -3.62 35.17 -30.21
C GLY A 41 -2.30 34.89 -29.50
N GLU A 42 -2.07 35.62 -28.40
CA GLU A 42 -0.83 35.53 -27.61
C GLU A 42 -0.58 34.13 -27.02
N GLN A 43 -1.65 33.34 -26.83
CA GLN A 43 -1.59 32.02 -26.22
C GLN A 43 -1.42 30.87 -27.23
N LYS A 44 -1.16 31.16 -28.52
CA LYS A 44 -1.00 30.14 -29.58
C LYS A 44 0.03 29.05 -29.27
N ALA A 45 1.07 29.38 -28.51
CA ALA A 45 2.09 28.42 -28.10
C ALA A 45 1.52 27.33 -27.17
N SER A 46 0.63 27.69 -26.25
CA SER A 46 -0.03 26.74 -25.35
C SER A 46 -0.92 25.77 -26.11
N LEU A 47 -1.68 26.26 -27.11
CA LEU A 47 -2.52 25.42 -27.97
C LEU A 47 -1.68 24.37 -28.73
N ARG A 48 -0.53 24.79 -29.28
CA ARG A 48 0.40 23.89 -29.98
C ARG A 48 1.00 22.83 -29.06
N VAL A 49 1.38 23.19 -27.83
CA VAL A 49 1.91 22.24 -26.84
C VAL A 49 0.87 21.20 -26.44
N ILE A 50 -0.38 21.62 -26.20
CA ILE A 50 -1.47 20.71 -25.85
C ILE A 50 -1.72 19.72 -27.00
N ALA A 51 -1.80 20.20 -28.25
CA ALA A 51 -2.05 19.33 -29.41
C ALA A 51 -0.96 18.27 -29.59
N ASP A 52 0.31 18.68 -29.51
CA ASP A 52 1.45 17.76 -29.66
C ASP A 52 1.52 16.74 -28.52
N HIS A 53 1.36 17.19 -27.28
CA HIS A 53 1.47 16.32 -26.11
C HIS A 53 0.24 15.43 -25.91
N LEU A 54 -0.95 15.84 -26.37
CA LEU A 54 -2.10 14.95 -26.50
C LEU A 54 -1.76 13.77 -27.41
N ARG A 55 -1.24 14.05 -28.61
CA ARG A 55 -0.84 13.01 -29.56
C ARG A 55 0.20 12.07 -28.95
N ALA A 56 1.31 12.62 -28.45
CA ALA A 56 2.38 11.81 -27.87
C ALA A 56 1.89 10.95 -26.67
N SER A 57 1.07 11.51 -25.78
CA SER A 57 0.54 10.78 -24.63
C SER A 57 -0.40 9.65 -25.05
N SER A 58 -1.29 9.91 -26.01
CA SER A 58 -2.25 8.92 -26.49
C SER A 58 -1.59 7.74 -27.18
N PHE A 59 -0.56 7.97 -28.02
CA PHE A 59 0.20 6.89 -28.64
C PHE A 59 0.96 6.05 -27.60
N LEU A 60 1.62 6.70 -26.64
CA LEU A 60 2.31 5.98 -25.55
C LEU A 60 1.33 5.11 -24.73
N ILE A 61 0.13 5.60 -24.44
CA ILE A 61 -0.89 4.84 -23.72
C ILE A 61 -1.45 3.70 -24.57
N ALA A 62 -1.68 3.92 -25.87
CA ALA A 62 -2.10 2.87 -26.80
C ALA A 62 -1.07 1.73 -26.91
N ASP A 63 0.22 2.06 -26.79
CA ASP A 63 1.34 1.11 -26.74
C ASP A 63 1.55 0.47 -25.36
N GLY A 64 0.64 0.73 -24.40
CA GLY A 64 0.64 0.11 -23.07
C GLY A 64 1.56 0.79 -22.04
N VAL A 65 2.08 1.99 -22.33
CA VAL A 65 2.79 2.79 -21.32
C VAL A 65 1.77 3.47 -20.41
N LEU A 66 1.84 3.21 -19.10
CA LEU A 66 1.01 3.87 -18.09
C LEU A 66 1.84 4.86 -17.26
N PRO A 67 1.25 5.97 -16.76
CA PRO A 67 1.97 6.97 -15.97
C PRO A 67 2.59 6.37 -14.69
N SER A 68 3.89 6.53 -14.50
CA SER A 68 4.63 6.01 -13.32
C SER A 68 5.67 7.01 -12.80
N ASN A 69 6.36 6.67 -11.70
CA ASN A 69 7.44 7.48 -11.15
C ASN A 69 8.80 7.26 -11.83
N GLU A 70 8.95 6.23 -12.67
CA GLU A 70 10.24 5.81 -13.23
C GLU A 70 10.16 5.34 -14.69
N GLY A 71 11.30 5.34 -15.39
CA GLY A 71 11.41 4.81 -16.75
C GLY A 71 10.47 5.48 -17.76
N ARG A 72 9.86 4.68 -18.64
CA ARG A 72 8.96 5.18 -19.70
C ARG A 72 7.68 5.83 -19.15
N GLY A 73 7.14 5.30 -18.04
CA GLY A 73 5.96 5.85 -17.40
C GLY A 73 6.20 7.22 -16.78
N TYR A 74 7.42 7.51 -16.31
CA TYR A 74 7.82 8.85 -15.90
C TYR A 74 7.83 9.83 -17.07
N VAL A 75 8.37 9.44 -18.22
CA VAL A 75 8.39 10.28 -19.43
C VAL A 75 6.97 10.59 -19.89
N LEU A 76 6.09 9.58 -19.95
CA LEU A 76 4.66 9.78 -20.28
C LEU A 76 4.02 10.78 -19.31
N ARG A 77 4.20 10.57 -18.00
CA ARG A 77 3.66 11.46 -16.97
C ARG A 77 4.16 12.90 -17.14
N ARG A 78 5.42 13.08 -17.52
CA ARG A 78 6.03 14.39 -17.79
C ARG A 78 5.34 15.11 -18.96
N ILE A 79 5.15 14.42 -20.08
CA ILE A 79 4.47 14.95 -21.28
C ILE A 79 3.03 15.34 -20.96
N MET A 80 2.29 14.45 -20.28
CA MET A 80 0.91 14.67 -19.85
C MET A 80 0.78 15.92 -18.96
N ARG A 81 1.60 16.02 -17.91
CA ARG A 81 1.53 17.13 -16.95
C ARG A 81 1.88 18.48 -17.57
N ARG A 82 2.80 18.49 -18.54
CA ARG A 82 3.11 19.70 -19.31
C ARG A 82 1.91 20.17 -20.12
N ALA A 83 1.20 19.27 -20.80
CA ALA A 83 -0.03 19.60 -21.52
C ALA A 83 -1.12 20.14 -20.58
N MET A 84 -1.34 19.47 -19.44
CA MET A 84 -2.33 19.86 -18.43
C MET A 84 -2.03 21.24 -17.82
N ARG A 85 -0.75 21.57 -17.62
CA ARG A 85 -0.34 22.91 -17.20
C ARG A 85 -0.75 23.97 -18.24
N HIS A 86 -0.47 23.73 -19.52
CA HIS A 86 -0.89 24.65 -20.57
C HIS A 86 -2.42 24.76 -20.63
N ALA A 87 -3.16 23.68 -20.42
CA ALA A 87 -4.62 23.73 -20.31
C ALA A 87 -5.09 24.64 -19.17
N GLN A 88 -4.43 24.59 -18.00
CA GLN A 88 -4.71 25.49 -16.87
C GLN A 88 -4.38 26.95 -17.21
N LEU A 89 -3.27 27.21 -17.92
CA LEU A 89 -2.91 28.56 -18.39
C LEU A 89 -3.94 29.15 -19.35
N LEU A 90 -4.56 28.31 -20.18
CA LEU A 90 -5.68 28.71 -21.04
C LEU A 90 -7.01 28.89 -20.28
N GLY A 91 -7.04 28.63 -18.97
CA GLY A 91 -8.22 28.82 -18.13
C GLY A 91 -9.18 27.62 -18.06
N ALA A 92 -8.73 26.40 -18.39
CA ALA A 92 -9.56 25.21 -18.30
C ALA A 92 -10.04 24.95 -16.85
N LYS A 93 -11.35 25.00 -16.61
CA LYS A 93 -11.96 24.79 -15.28
C LYS A 93 -12.21 23.31 -14.95
N GLU A 94 -12.26 22.47 -15.96
CA GLU A 94 -12.49 21.03 -15.88
C GLU A 94 -11.36 20.30 -16.60
N PRO A 95 -11.05 19.03 -16.26
CA PRO A 95 -10.00 18.30 -16.96
C PRO A 95 -10.25 18.30 -18.48
N LEU A 96 -9.26 18.74 -19.26
CA LEU A 96 -9.37 19.05 -20.67
C LEU A 96 -8.85 17.91 -21.55
N MET A 97 -7.75 17.28 -21.16
CA MET A 97 -6.98 16.39 -22.05
C MET A 97 -7.81 15.20 -22.55
N TYR A 98 -8.57 14.56 -21.65
CA TYR A 98 -9.42 13.42 -22.02
C TYR A 98 -10.53 13.82 -23.00
N ARG A 99 -11.02 15.06 -22.92
CA ARG A 99 -12.09 15.59 -23.79
C ARG A 99 -11.61 15.92 -25.20
N LEU A 100 -10.31 15.79 -25.46
CA LEU A 100 -9.70 15.99 -26.78
C LEU A 100 -9.39 14.67 -27.48
N VAL A 101 -9.53 13.53 -26.79
CA VAL A 101 -9.17 12.20 -27.34
C VAL A 101 -9.98 11.89 -28.59
N TRP A 102 -11.28 12.13 -28.58
CA TRP A 102 -12.15 11.95 -29.75
C TRP A 102 -11.64 12.70 -30.99
N ALA A 103 -11.08 13.90 -30.82
CA ALA A 103 -10.56 14.71 -31.93
C ALA A 103 -9.31 14.06 -32.51
N LEU A 104 -8.44 13.53 -31.65
CA LEU A 104 -7.27 12.77 -32.09
C LEU A 104 -7.65 11.47 -32.80
N VAL A 105 -8.59 10.71 -32.24
CA VAL A 105 -9.08 9.45 -32.82
C VAL A 105 -9.74 9.71 -34.17
N ARG A 106 -10.48 10.82 -34.32
CA ARG A 106 -11.04 11.23 -35.61
C ARG A 106 -9.96 11.50 -36.67
N GLU A 107 -8.91 12.24 -36.31
CA GLU A 107 -7.87 12.64 -37.27
C GLU A 107 -6.88 11.52 -37.60
N MET A 108 -6.64 10.58 -36.67
CA MET A 108 -5.57 9.58 -36.81
C MET A 108 -6.05 8.13 -36.72
N GLY A 109 -7.22 7.85 -36.16
CA GLY A 109 -7.66 6.49 -35.81
C GLY A 109 -7.84 5.54 -37.00
N GLN A 110 -8.09 6.06 -38.21
CA GLN A 110 -8.15 5.22 -39.41
C GLN A 110 -6.77 4.66 -39.80
N ALA A 111 -5.72 5.47 -39.70
CA ALA A 111 -4.35 5.06 -40.01
C ALA A 111 -3.68 4.32 -38.84
N TYR A 112 -4.16 4.56 -37.62
CA TYR A 112 -3.64 4.00 -36.37
C TYR A 112 -4.78 3.36 -35.55
N PRO A 113 -5.25 2.16 -35.93
CA PRO A 113 -6.38 1.48 -35.27
C PRO A 113 -6.17 1.21 -33.78
N GLU A 114 -4.91 1.14 -33.34
CA GLU A 114 -4.53 1.03 -31.93
C GLU A 114 -5.07 2.19 -31.07
N LEU A 115 -5.21 3.40 -31.63
CA LEU A 115 -5.82 4.53 -30.94
C LEU A 115 -7.32 4.32 -30.71
N VAL A 116 -8.03 3.72 -31.67
CA VAL A 116 -9.47 3.39 -31.53
C VAL A 116 -9.65 2.31 -30.47
N ARG A 117 -8.83 1.26 -30.53
CA ARG A 117 -8.89 0.15 -29.55
C ARG A 117 -8.60 0.63 -28.13
N ALA A 118 -7.66 1.56 -27.98
CA ALA A 118 -7.23 2.07 -26.67
C ALA A 118 -7.98 3.33 -26.21
N GLU A 119 -8.98 3.83 -26.95
CA GLU A 119 -9.65 5.11 -26.70
C GLU A 119 -10.12 5.25 -25.24
N ASN A 120 -10.87 4.26 -24.74
CA ASN A 120 -11.35 4.24 -23.35
C ASN A 120 -10.21 4.29 -22.32
N LEU A 121 -9.11 3.55 -22.56
CA LEU A 121 -7.95 3.53 -21.69
C LEU A 121 -7.23 4.89 -21.69
N ILE A 122 -7.09 5.50 -22.86
CA ILE A 122 -6.48 6.82 -23.05
C ILE A 122 -7.32 7.87 -22.31
N GLU A 123 -8.64 7.88 -22.52
CA GLU A 123 -9.55 8.80 -21.85
C GLU A 123 -9.50 8.66 -20.32
N GLU A 124 -9.63 7.44 -19.79
CA GLU A 124 -9.62 7.21 -18.35
C GLU A 124 -8.26 7.59 -17.75
N THR A 125 -7.15 7.23 -18.41
CA THR A 125 -5.79 7.53 -17.94
C THR A 125 -5.53 9.03 -17.91
N LEU A 126 -5.88 9.76 -18.98
CA LEU A 126 -5.73 11.22 -19.04
C LEU A 126 -6.61 11.90 -17.99
N LYS A 127 -7.88 11.48 -17.85
CA LYS A 127 -8.82 12.05 -16.88
C LYS A 127 -8.36 11.85 -15.45
N LEU A 128 -7.90 10.64 -15.09
CA LEU A 128 -7.42 10.32 -13.76
C LEU A 128 -6.13 11.09 -13.42
N GLU A 129 -5.15 11.10 -14.31
CA GLU A 129 -3.88 11.81 -14.07
C GLU A 129 -4.13 13.32 -13.98
N GLU A 130 -4.97 13.90 -14.85
CA GLU A 130 -5.29 15.34 -14.82
C GLU A 130 -6.03 15.74 -13.55
N THR A 131 -7.01 14.93 -13.12
CA THR A 131 -7.76 15.17 -11.88
C THR A 131 -6.85 15.12 -10.65
N ARG A 132 -5.91 14.16 -10.60
CA ARG A 132 -4.92 14.06 -9.51
C ARG A 132 -3.94 15.22 -9.56
N PHE A 133 -3.40 15.50 -10.74
CA PHE A 133 -2.38 16.51 -10.93
C PHE A 133 -2.91 17.91 -10.65
N ARG A 134 -4.16 18.24 -11.00
CA ARG A 134 -4.73 19.58 -10.75
C ARG A 134 -4.69 19.98 -9.27
N LYS A 135 -5.03 19.06 -8.36
CA LYS A 135 -4.93 19.28 -6.91
C LYS A 135 -3.50 19.62 -6.47
N THR A 136 -2.51 18.99 -7.09
CA THR A 136 -1.09 19.24 -6.84
C THR A 136 -0.60 20.53 -7.52
N LEU A 137 -1.10 20.82 -8.72
CA LEU A 137 -0.70 21.95 -9.55
C LEU A 137 -1.12 23.28 -8.93
N GLU A 138 -2.36 23.42 -8.46
CA GLU A 138 -2.84 24.66 -7.83
C GLU A 138 -1.98 25.02 -6.61
N ARG A 139 -1.77 24.07 -5.70
CA ARG A 139 -0.96 24.26 -4.50
C ARG A 139 0.52 24.52 -4.83
N GLY A 140 1.08 23.78 -5.79
CA GLY A 140 2.47 23.91 -6.20
C GLY A 140 2.77 25.24 -6.89
N LEU A 141 1.87 25.74 -7.74
CA LEU A 141 1.99 27.05 -8.39
C LEU A 141 1.91 28.20 -7.38
N THR A 142 0.99 28.13 -6.40
CA THR A 142 0.94 29.15 -5.33
C THR A 142 2.25 29.23 -4.56
N ILE A 143 2.81 28.08 -4.14
CA ILE A 143 4.08 28.04 -3.40
C ILE A 143 5.24 28.51 -4.29
N LEU A 144 5.26 28.10 -5.56
CA LEU A 144 6.29 28.53 -6.51
C LEU A 144 6.24 30.05 -6.74
N ASP A 145 5.05 30.61 -6.92
CA ASP A 145 4.88 32.06 -7.06
C ASP A 145 5.38 32.76 -5.82
N GLU A 146 4.89 32.40 -4.62
CA GLU A 146 5.34 32.97 -3.33
C GLU A 146 6.87 32.93 -3.17
N LYS A 147 7.50 31.79 -3.46
CA LYS A 147 8.95 31.59 -3.29
C LYS A 147 9.77 32.25 -4.39
N SER A 148 9.18 32.58 -5.53
CA SER A 148 9.85 33.26 -6.64
C SER A 148 9.48 34.73 -6.76
N MET A 149 8.59 35.28 -5.91
CA MET A 149 8.09 36.67 -6.01
C MET A 149 9.21 37.72 -6.04
N SER A 150 10.29 37.50 -5.28
CA SER A 150 11.42 38.43 -5.20
C SER A 150 12.44 38.29 -6.34
N LEU A 151 12.33 37.24 -7.17
CA LEU A 151 13.30 36.90 -8.21
C LEU A 151 12.99 37.60 -9.54
N LYS A 152 14.05 38.05 -10.21
CA LYS A 152 14.04 38.78 -11.48
C LYS A 152 14.70 37.95 -12.59
N LYS A 153 14.54 38.41 -13.83
CA LYS A 153 15.16 37.80 -15.01
C LYS A 153 16.69 37.67 -14.81
N GLY A 154 17.22 36.46 -14.98
CA GLY A 154 18.62 36.13 -14.77
C GLY A 154 18.93 35.53 -13.40
N ASP A 155 18.02 35.62 -12.43
CA ASP A 155 18.18 35.00 -11.12
C ASP A 155 17.98 33.47 -11.18
N MET A 156 18.48 32.78 -10.15
CA MET A 156 18.35 31.33 -9.99
C MET A 156 17.40 31.03 -8.84
N PHE A 157 16.37 30.23 -9.12
CA PHE A 157 15.48 29.67 -8.11
C PHE A 157 16.21 28.57 -7.33
N ASP A 158 16.12 28.63 -6.01
CA ASP A 158 16.83 27.74 -5.11
C ASP A 158 16.49 26.26 -5.35
N GLY A 159 17.52 25.43 -5.50
CA GLY A 159 17.41 24.01 -5.81
C GLY A 159 16.85 23.18 -4.66
N GLU A 160 17.12 23.54 -3.40
CA GLU A 160 16.53 22.86 -2.23
C GLU A 160 15.03 23.16 -2.11
N THR A 161 14.62 24.39 -2.41
CA THR A 161 13.21 24.77 -2.51
C THR A 161 12.51 24.04 -3.66
N ALA A 162 13.16 23.92 -4.82
CA ALA A 162 12.66 23.10 -5.93
C ALA A 162 12.56 21.61 -5.57
N PHE A 163 13.50 21.09 -4.78
CA PHE A 163 13.46 19.73 -4.25
C PHE A 163 12.30 19.55 -3.26
N THR A 164 12.04 20.52 -2.39
CA THR A 164 10.90 20.50 -1.47
C THR A 164 9.57 20.49 -2.24
N LEU A 165 9.45 21.30 -3.30
CA LEU A 165 8.31 21.28 -4.21
C LEU A 165 8.11 19.88 -4.83
N TYR A 166 9.19 19.24 -5.25
CA TYR A 166 9.18 17.89 -5.81
C TYR A 166 8.82 16.79 -4.80
N ASP A 167 9.55 16.71 -3.69
CA ASP A 167 9.47 15.62 -2.71
C ASP A 167 8.26 15.74 -1.78
N THR A 168 8.01 16.93 -1.24
CA THR A 168 6.94 17.14 -0.25
C THR A 168 5.60 17.40 -0.91
N TYR A 169 5.58 18.16 -2.01
CA TYR A 169 4.33 18.61 -2.64
C TYR A 169 4.03 17.91 -3.97
N GLY A 170 4.93 17.07 -4.48
CA GLY A 170 4.74 16.32 -5.71
C GLY A 170 4.78 17.18 -6.98
N PHE A 171 5.33 18.39 -6.90
CA PHE A 171 5.44 19.37 -7.99
C PHE A 171 6.76 19.19 -8.76
N PRO A 172 6.73 18.64 -9.99
CA PRO A 172 7.93 18.23 -10.72
C PRO A 172 8.92 19.37 -11.05
N LEU A 173 10.22 19.06 -11.01
CA LEU A 173 11.29 20.02 -11.36
C LEU A 173 11.11 20.62 -12.76
N ASP A 174 10.72 19.81 -13.74
CA ASP A 174 10.52 20.28 -15.11
C ASP A 174 9.40 21.31 -15.21
N LEU A 175 8.35 21.19 -14.39
CA LEU A 175 7.29 22.18 -14.30
C LEU A 175 7.73 23.45 -13.57
N THR A 176 8.58 23.32 -12.54
CA THR A 176 9.24 24.47 -11.91
C THR A 176 10.08 25.25 -12.93
N GLN A 177 10.90 24.55 -13.72
CA GLN A 177 11.71 25.15 -14.77
C GLN A 177 10.86 25.81 -15.86
N ASP A 178 9.82 25.11 -16.33
CA ASP A 178 8.94 25.60 -17.39
C ASP A 178 8.07 26.79 -16.92
N ALA A 179 7.74 26.87 -15.62
CA ALA A 179 7.04 27.99 -15.03
C ALA A 179 7.88 29.26 -14.92
N LEU A 180 9.13 29.10 -14.50
CA LEU A 180 10.06 30.21 -14.33
C LEU A 180 10.68 30.69 -15.65
N ARG A 181 10.70 29.83 -16.68
CA ARG A 181 11.24 30.14 -18.02
C ARG A 181 10.63 31.40 -18.64
N ASN A 182 9.32 31.60 -18.52
CA ASN A 182 8.64 32.78 -19.09
C ASN A 182 9.07 34.10 -18.43
N ARG A 183 9.54 34.04 -17.18
CA ARG A 183 10.11 35.18 -16.44
C ARG A 183 11.62 35.32 -16.63
N GLY A 184 12.24 34.39 -17.38
CA GLY A 184 13.68 34.31 -17.58
C GLY A 184 14.47 33.99 -16.30
N ILE A 185 13.85 33.28 -15.36
CA ILE A 185 14.46 32.82 -14.10
C ILE A 185 14.94 31.38 -14.31
N GLY A 186 16.19 31.09 -13.97
CA GLY A 186 16.75 29.74 -13.98
C GLY A 186 16.40 28.95 -12.72
N VAL A 187 16.67 27.64 -12.70
CA VAL A 187 16.57 26.82 -11.48
C VAL A 187 17.94 26.23 -11.21
N ASP A 188 18.40 26.27 -9.97
CA ASP A 188 19.66 25.64 -9.57
C ASP A 188 19.53 24.11 -9.57
N ILE A 189 19.85 23.51 -10.71
CA ILE A 189 19.82 22.06 -10.92
C ILE A 189 20.88 21.36 -10.07
N ALA A 190 22.02 22.01 -9.81
CA ALA A 190 23.10 21.41 -9.04
C ALA A 190 22.66 21.20 -7.58
N SER A 191 22.10 22.25 -6.97
CA SER A 191 21.54 22.19 -5.62
C SER A 191 20.37 21.18 -5.51
N PHE A 192 19.49 21.14 -6.51
CA PHE A 192 18.41 20.14 -6.57
C PHE A 192 18.94 18.70 -6.64
N THR A 193 19.98 18.46 -7.45
CA THR A 193 20.56 17.13 -7.65
C THR A 193 21.28 16.66 -6.39
N ASP A 194 22.01 17.55 -5.72
CA ASP A 194 22.64 17.28 -4.43
C ASP A 194 21.61 16.90 -3.34
N ALA A 195 20.48 17.61 -3.27
CA ALA A 195 19.39 17.27 -2.36
C ALA A 195 18.76 15.89 -2.65
N MET A 196 18.55 15.57 -3.94
CA MET A 196 18.11 14.24 -4.40
C MET A 196 19.09 13.12 -4.02
N ASP A 197 20.39 13.36 -4.21
CA ASP A 197 21.42 12.37 -3.91
C ASP A 197 21.60 12.17 -2.39
N ARG A 198 21.47 13.23 -1.57
CA ARG A 198 21.40 13.12 -0.11
C ARG A 198 20.22 12.26 0.35
N GLN A 199 19.04 12.40 -0.28
CA GLN A 199 17.87 11.58 0.02
C GLN A 199 18.09 10.11 -0.39
N ARG A 200 18.60 9.87 -1.60
CA ARG A 200 18.93 8.53 -2.11
C ARG A 200 19.99 7.85 -1.25
N ALA A 201 21.02 8.59 -0.81
CA ALA A 201 22.06 8.08 0.07
C ALA A 201 21.49 7.69 1.44
N LYS A 202 20.56 8.48 2.01
CA LYS A 202 19.85 8.10 3.25
C LYS A 202 18.98 6.84 3.07
N ALA A 203 18.26 6.73 1.94
CA ALA A 203 17.47 5.54 1.62
C ALA A 203 18.36 4.30 1.39
N ARG A 204 19.52 4.49 0.74
CA ARG A 204 20.52 3.43 0.54
C ARG A 204 21.25 3.06 1.83
N ALA A 205 21.53 4.00 2.73
CA ALA A 205 22.13 3.71 4.03
C ALA A 205 21.19 2.91 4.94
N ALA A 206 19.87 3.09 4.79
CA ALA A 206 18.87 2.23 5.41
C ALA A 206 18.78 0.83 4.77
N TRP A 207 19.31 0.65 3.54
CA TRP A 207 19.35 -0.62 2.81
C TRP A 207 20.71 -1.34 2.90
N ALA A 208 21.81 -0.59 3.06
CA ALA A 208 23.20 -1.04 3.13
C ALA A 208 23.60 -1.62 4.50
N GLY A 209 22.67 -2.25 5.20
CA GLY A 209 22.96 -3.19 6.28
C GLY A 209 23.40 -4.58 5.78
N SER A 210 23.36 -4.86 4.47
CA SER A 210 23.74 -6.15 3.84
C SER A 210 24.84 -5.94 2.77
N GLY A 211 26.05 -6.43 3.00
CA GLY A 211 27.28 -6.11 2.23
C GLY A 211 27.53 -6.89 0.92
N ASP A 212 26.72 -6.68 -0.13
CA ASP A 212 26.71 -7.53 -1.32
C ASP A 212 27.68 -7.20 -2.50
N THR A 213 28.37 -6.05 -2.52
CA THR A 213 29.08 -5.65 -3.77
C THR A 213 30.36 -6.43 -4.10
N ALA A 214 31.06 -6.98 -3.11
CA ALA A 214 32.27 -7.78 -3.35
C ALA A 214 31.96 -9.24 -3.74
N ALA A 215 30.81 -9.77 -3.32
CA ALA A 215 30.42 -11.16 -3.52
C ALA A 215 29.98 -11.48 -4.96
N GLU A 216 29.62 -10.47 -5.77
CA GLU A 216 29.14 -10.68 -7.14
C GLU A 216 30.25 -10.76 -8.21
N ALA A 217 31.45 -10.26 -7.92
CA ALA A 217 32.52 -10.13 -8.92
C ALA A 217 33.05 -11.48 -9.45
N ILE A 218 32.96 -12.55 -8.67
CA ILE A 218 33.49 -13.88 -9.04
C ILE A 218 32.66 -14.60 -10.11
N TRP A 219 31.37 -14.27 -10.25
CA TRP A 219 30.46 -15.04 -11.10
C TRP A 219 30.68 -14.79 -12.59
N PHE A 220 31.08 -13.57 -13.00
CA PHE A 220 31.32 -13.26 -14.41
C PHE A 220 32.53 -14.04 -14.98
N PRO A 221 33.71 -14.06 -14.34
CA PRO A 221 34.83 -14.89 -14.80
C PRO A 221 34.49 -16.39 -14.81
N LEU A 222 33.75 -16.89 -13.81
CA LEU A 222 33.30 -18.28 -13.79
C LEU A 222 32.35 -18.58 -14.95
N ARG A 223 31.44 -17.66 -15.29
CA ARG A 223 30.53 -17.81 -16.43
C ARG A 223 31.26 -17.81 -17.77
N GLU A 224 32.31 -17.02 -17.92
CA GLU A 224 33.17 -17.04 -19.12
C GLU A 224 33.94 -18.37 -19.25
N LYS A 225 34.45 -18.89 -18.13
CA LYS A 225 35.19 -20.16 -18.06
C LYS A 225 34.31 -21.39 -18.30
N LEU A 226 33.10 -21.42 -17.73
CA LEU A 226 32.27 -22.62 -17.64
C LEU A 226 31.15 -22.69 -18.67
N GLY A 227 30.73 -21.56 -19.24
CA GLY A 227 29.52 -21.51 -20.06
C GLY A 227 28.23 -21.41 -19.23
N ALA A 228 27.08 -21.49 -19.92
CA ALA A 228 25.77 -21.52 -19.28
C ALA A 228 25.52 -22.86 -18.60
N THR A 229 24.77 -22.88 -17.49
CA THR A 229 24.34 -24.15 -16.89
C THR A 229 23.17 -24.75 -17.67
N GLU A 230 23.25 -26.04 -18.01
CA GLU A 230 22.13 -26.75 -18.63
C GLU A 230 21.04 -27.06 -17.58
N PHE A 231 19.82 -26.58 -17.82
CA PHE A 231 18.70 -26.75 -16.90
C PHE A 231 17.76 -27.86 -17.36
N LEU A 232 17.62 -28.90 -16.54
CA LEU A 232 16.82 -30.11 -16.80
C LEU A 232 15.51 -30.14 -16.01
N GLY A 233 15.26 -29.13 -15.16
CA GLY A 233 14.21 -29.14 -14.14
C GLY A 233 12.78 -29.01 -14.65
N TYR A 234 12.60 -28.79 -15.96
CA TYR A 234 11.30 -28.86 -16.62
C TYR A 234 10.79 -30.31 -16.72
N ASP A 235 11.69 -31.25 -17.01
CA ASP A 235 11.33 -32.65 -17.28
C ASP A 235 11.53 -33.56 -16.08
N THR A 236 12.56 -33.29 -15.27
CA THR A 236 12.94 -34.14 -14.14
C THR A 236 13.25 -33.36 -12.86
N GLU A 237 13.13 -34.01 -11.71
CA GLU A 237 13.56 -33.50 -10.40
C GLU A 237 14.81 -34.23 -9.88
N ILE A 238 15.26 -35.26 -10.61
CA ILE A 238 16.45 -36.05 -10.31
C ILE A 238 17.33 -36.11 -11.56
N ALA A 239 18.60 -35.74 -11.43
CA ALA A 239 19.58 -35.89 -12.50
C ALA A 239 20.98 -36.14 -11.93
N GLU A 240 21.90 -36.60 -12.77
CA GLU A 240 23.32 -36.66 -12.43
C GLU A 240 24.03 -35.42 -12.98
N GLY A 241 25.05 -34.92 -12.28
CA GLY A 241 25.82 -33.77 -12.70
C GLY A 241 27.20 -33.76 -12.08
N VAL A 242 28.10 -32.99 -12.67
CA VAL A 242 29.50 -32.87 -12.26
C VAL A 242 29.75 -31.47 -11.70
N VAL A 243 30.45 -31.40 -10.56
CA VAL A 243 30.89 -30.15 -9.94
C VAL A 243 31.92 -29.45 -10.83
N THR A 244 31.58 -28.28 -11.36
CA THR A 244 32.45 -27.49 -12.25
C THR A 244 33.14 -26.32 -11.55
N ALA A 245 32.54 -25.79 -10.48
CA ALA A 245 33.19 -24.83 -9.58
C ALA A 245 32.65 -24.92 -8.16
N LEU A 246 33.50 -24.55 -7.20
CA LEU A 246 33.16 -24.38 -5.79
C LEU A 246 33.61 -22.98 -5.36
N VAL A 247 32.74 -22.26 -4.68
CA VAL A 247 33.02 -20.92 -4.17
C VAL A 247 32.70 -20.86 -2.68
N LYS A 248 33.60 -20.27 -1.91
CA LYS A 248 33.43 -19.98 -0.48
C LYS A 248 34.00 -18.61 -0.18
N ASP A 249 33.27 -17.79 0.58
CA ASP A 249 33.65 -16.42 0.95
C ASP A 249 34.08 -15.55 -0.26
N GLY A 250 33.38 -15.71 -1.40
CA GLY A 250 33.65 -14.99 -2.64
C GLY A 250 34.90 -15.42 -3.41
N LYS A 251 35.50 -16.57 -3.08
CA LYS A 251 36.70 -17.11 -3.73
C LYS A 251 36.47 -18.54 -4.24
N GLU A 252 37.03 -18.86 -5.41
CA GLU A 252 37.05 -20.21 -5.96
C GLU A 252 37.96 -21.09 -5.09
N ILE A 253 37.49 -22.31 -4.77
CA ILE A 253 38.21 -23.30 -3.96
C ILE A 253 38.23 -24.64 -4.67
N ASP A 254 39.26 -25.47 -4.41
CA ASP A 254 39.40 -26.79 -5.06
C ASP A 254 38.60 -27.89 -4.36
N GLY A 255 38.17 -27.66 -3.12
CA GLY A 255 37.37 -28.61 -2.36
C GLY A 255 36.85 -28.07 -1.04
N ALA A 256 35.82 -28.73 -0.52
CA ALA A 256 35.13 -28.42 0.72
C ALA A 256 34.92 -29.69 1.56
N LYS A 257 34.82 -29.55 2.88
CA LYS A 257 34.63 -30.67 3.82
C LYS A 257 33.33 -30.50 4.62
N ALA A 258 32.90 -31.57 5.28
CA ALA A 258 31.76 -31.54 6.19
C ALA A 258 31.82 -30.32 7.15
N GLY A 259 30.71 -29.59 7.22
CA GLY A 259 30.55 -28.34 7.96
C GLY A 259 30.78 -27.06 7.14
N ASP A 260 31.34 -27.15 5.93
CA ASP A 260 31.54 -25.97 5.08
C ASP A 260 30.24 -25.54 4.38
N GLU A 261 29.96 -24.24 4.43
CA GLU A 261 29.00 -23.57 3.55
C GLU A 261 29.69 -23.21 2.24
N VAL A 262 29.05 -23.58 1.12
CA VAL A 262 29.62 -23.44 -0.22
C VAL A 262 28.55 -23.08 -1.24
N ALA A 263 29.00 -22.37 -2.27
CA ALA A 263 28.26 -22.17 -3.50
C ALA A 263 28.83 -23.10 -4.58
N ILE A 264 27.97 -23.88 -5.22
CA ILE A 264 28.35 -24.98 -6.12
C ILE A 264 27.78 -24.71 -7.50
N VAL A 265 28.64 -24.75 -8.51
CA VAL A 265 28.23 -24.74 -9.92
C VAL A 265 28.36 -26.16 -10.48
N MET A 266 27.33 -26.58 -11.20
CA MET A 266 27.25 -27.88 -11.86
C MET A 266 27.22 -27.66 -13.37
N ASN A 267 27.63 -28.67 -14.16
CA ASN A 267 27.47 -28.61 -15.62
C ASN A 267 25.98 -28.62 -16.05
N GLN A 268 25.16 -29.42 -15.37
CA GLN A 268 23.72 -29.52 -15.56
C GLN A 268 22.99 -29.68 -14.23
N THR A 269 21.73 -29.26 -14.14
CA THR A 269 20.95 -29.36 -12.90
C THR A 269 19.43 -29.42 -13.11
N PRO A 270 18.69 -30.21 -12.30
CA PRO A 270 17.24 -30.13 -12.22
C PRO A 270 16.73 -29.02 -11.29
N PHE A 271 17.62 -28.34 -10.54
CA PHE A 271 17.27 -27.28 -9.59
C PHE A 271 16.97 -25.98 -10.33
N TYR A 272 15.79 -25.42 -10.12
CA TYR A 272 15.41 -24.12 -10.66
C TYR A 272 16.08 -23.03 -9.84
N ALA A 273 16.81 -22.16 -10.53
CA ALA A 273 17.41 -20.98 -9.93
C ALA A 273 16.39 -19.84 -9.84
N GLU A 274 16.35 -19.13 -8.72
CA GLU A 274 15.39 -18.04 -8.46
C GLU A 274 15.29 -17.06 -9.63
N SER A 275 14.09 -16.91 -10.17
CA SER A 275 13.82 -16.07 -11.34
C SER A 275 12.32 -15.93 -11.59
N GLY A 276 11.90 -14.81 -12.20
CA GLY A 276 10.49 -14.58 -12.57
C GLY A 276 9.53 -14.52 -11.37
N GLY A 277 10.04 -14.24 -10.17
CA GLY A 277 9.29 -14.28 -8.91
C GLY A 277 9.21 -15.67 -8.26
N GLN A 278 9.59 -16.74 -8.95
CA GLN A 278 9.71 -18.08 -8.37
C GLN A 278 11.01 -18.20 -7.58
N VAL A 279 10.91 -18.60 -6.31
CA VAL A 279 12.05 -18.85 -5.43
C VAL A 279 12.87 -20.05 -5.90
N GLY A 280 14.16 -20.06 -5.55
CA GLY A 280 15.07 -21.16 -5.84
C GLY A 280 14.67 -22.48 -5.19
N ASP A 281 15.08 -23.57 -5.82
CA ASP A 281 14.88 -24.91 -5.27
C ASP A 281 15.86 -25.27 -4.17
N ASN A 282 15.37 -26.17 -3.32
CA ASN A 282 16.10 -26.81 -2.26
C ASN A 282 16.17 -28.31 -2.57
N GLY A 283 17.09 -29.01 -1.91
CA GLY A 283 17.26 -30.43 -2.14
C GLY A 283 18.60 -30.95 -1.65
N ILE A 284 19.06 -32.02 -2.26
CA ILE A 284 20.28 -32.72 -1.86
C ILE A 284 21.14 -32.98 -3.10
N LEU A 285 22.45 -32.76 -3.00
CA LEU A 285 23.42 -33.43 -3.86
C LEU A 285 24.06 -34.58 -3.09
N SER A 286 24.15 -35.76 -3.69
CA SER A 286 24.76 -36.92 -3.05
C SER A 286 25.53 -37.78 -4.03
N GLY A 287 26.61 -38.39 -3.57
CA GLY A 287 27.43 -39.33 -4.33
C GLY A 287 28.39 -40.08 -3.42
N GLU A 288 29.28 -40.87 -4.00
CA GLU A 288 30.25 -41.65 -3.23
C GLU A 288 31.22 -40.71 -2.49
N GLY A 289 31.03 -40.55 -1.18
CA GLY A 289 31.91 -39.76 -0.32
C GLY A 289 31.54 -38.28 -0.14
N ALA A 290 30.38 -37.81 -0.61
CA ALA A 290 29.88 -36.46 -0.32
C ALA A 290 28.35 -36.40 -0.26
N ARG A 291 27.83 -35.67 0.74
CA ARG A 291 26.41 -35.28 0.83
C ARG A 291 26.32 -33.79 1.13
N VAL A 292 25.59 -33.06 0.29
CA VAL A 292 25.40 -31.61 0.41
C VAL A 292 23.91 -31.31 0.50
N ARG A 293 23.51 -30.55 1.52
CA ARG A 293 22.15 -30.02 1.63
C ARG A 293 22.08 -28.66 0.95
N ILE A 294 21.25 -28.54 -0.08
CA ILE A 294 20.99 -27.28 -0.77
C ILE A 294 19.84 -26.56 -0.10
N THR A 295 20.13 -25.34 0.34
CA THR A 295 19.17 -24.46 1.00
C THR A 295 18.56 -23.45 0.04
N ASP A 296 19.23 -23.17 -1.08
CA ASP A 296 18.77 -22.23 -2.10
C ASP A 296 19.52 -22.44 -3.44
N THR A 297 18.90 -22.03 -4.55
CA THR A 297 19.51 -22.06 -5.88
C THR A 297 19.29 -20.71 -6.55
N GLN A 298 20.39 -20.04 -6.92
CA GLN A 298 20.38 -18.66 -7.38
C GLN A 298 20.95 -18.54 -8.79
N LYS A 299 20.38 -17.61 -9.58
CA LYS A 299 20.84 -17.31 -10.93
C LYS A 299 21.87 -16.19 -10.85
N LYS A 300 23.12 -16.47 -11.21
CA LYS A 300 24.22 -15.49 -11.23
C LYS A 300 24.75 -15.31 -12.64
N ALA A 301 25.29 -14.12 -12.93
CA ALA A 301 25.83 -13.78 -14.25
C ALA A 301 24.88 -14.10 -15.45
N GLY A 302 23.56 -14.03 -15.25
CA GLY A 302 22.53 -14.25 -16.27
C GLY A 302 21.94 -15.67 -16.32
N ASP A 303 22.77 -16.69 -16.45
CA ASP A 303 22.37 -18.07 -16.76
C ASP A 303 23.28 -19.13 -16.07
N LEU A 304 24.09 -18.70 -15.09
CA LEU A 304 24.83 -19.61 -14.21
C LEU A 304 23.95 -19.99 -13.02
N PHE A 305 23.70 -21.29 -12.84
CA PHE A 305 22.88 -21.79 -11.74
C PHE A 305 23.80 -22.18 -10.58
N VAL A 306 23.67 -21.44 -9.47
CA VAL A 306 24.52 -21.55 -8.30
C VAL A 306 23.73 -22.17 -7.16
N HIS A 307 24.16 -23.33 -6.67
CA HIS A 307 23.52 -24.06 -5.58
C HIS A 307 24.20 -23.65 -4.27
N LEU A 308 23.45 -23.05 -3.36
CA LEU A 308 23.93 -22.61 -2.06
C LEU A 308 23.57 -23.68 -1.03
N GLY A 309 24.58 -24.18 -0.31
CA GLY A 309 24.34 -25.26 0.64
C GLY A 309 25.50 -25.57 1.57
N THR A 310 25.28 -26.55 2.43
CA THR A 310 26.24 -27.03 3.43
C THR A 310 26.65 -28.46 3.12
N VAL A 311 27.97 -28.71 3.09
CA VAL A 311 28.49 -30.08 3.02
C VAL A 311 28.22 -30.75 4.36
N GLU A 312 27.41 -31.80 4.38
CA GLU A 312 27.03 -32.48 5.62
C GLU A 312 27.92 -33.67 5.93
N GLN A 313 28.37 -34.36 4.89
CA GLN A 313 29.18 -35.57 5.01
C GLN A 313 30.26 -35.58 3.95
N GLY A 314 31.44 -36.04 4.34
CA GLY A 314 32.57 -36.29 3.45
C GLY A 314 33.24 -35.02 2.90
N THR A 315 33.80 -35.14 1.69
CA THR A 315 34.55 -34.06 1.03
C THR A 315 34.09 -33.88 -0.41
N LEU A 316 33.78 -32.65 -0.78
CA LEU A 316 33.39 -32.25 -2.12
C LEU A 316 34.61 -31.70 -2.87
N LYS A 317 34.85 -32.14 -4.11
CA LYS A 317 35.95 -31.65 -4.95
C LYS A 317 35.45 -31.30 -6.35
N LEU A 318 36.19 -30.45 -7.05
CA LEU A 318 35.97 -30.24 -8.48
C LEU A 318 36.01 -31.58 -9.25
N GLY A 319 35.13 -31.73 -10.23
CA GLY A 319 35.01 -32.96 -11.03
C GLY A 319 34.24 -34.11 -10.36
N THR A 320 33.74 -33.92 -9.13
CA THR A 320 32.93 -34.95 -8.46
C THR A 320 31.58 -35.08 -9.16
N ALA A 321 31.20 -36.30 -9.56
CA ALA A 321 29.87 -36.62 -10.05
C ALA A 321 28.92 -36.87 -8.88
N LEU A 322 27.75 -36.24 -8.92
CA LEU A 322 26.72 -36.32 -7.88
C LEU A 322 25.35 -36.55 -8.53
N GLN A 323 24.48 -37.24 -7.81
CA GLN A 323 23.05 -37.20 -8.04
C GLN A 323 22.46 -35.97 -7.36
N LEU A 324 21.69 -35.21 -8.11
CA LEU A 324 20.98 -34.00 -7.73
C LEU A 324 19.51 -34.36 -7.56
N GLU A 325 18.97 -34.20 -6.36
CA GLU A 325 17.58 -34.50 -6.03
C GLU A 325 16.90 -33.25 -5.45
N VAL A 326 15.93 -32.70 -6.19
CA VAL A 326 15.11 -31.56 -5.73
C VAL A 326 14.10 -32.04 -4.69
N ASP A 327 13.81 -31.19 -3.69
CA ASP A 327 12.70 -31.44 -2.76
C ASP A 327 11.35 -31.39 -3.50
N HIS A 328 10.83 -32.57 -3.83
CA HIS A 328 9.58 -32.75 -4.55
C HIS A 328 8.39 -32.05 -3.89
N THR A 329 8.29 -32.10 -2.56
CA THR A 329 7.15 -31.52 -1.83
C THR A 329 7.18 -30.00 -1.94
N ARG A 330 8.36 -29.40 -1.76
CA ARG A 330 8.56 -27.96 -1.93
C ARG A 330 8.31 -27.53 -3.37
N ARG A 331 8.92 -28.22 -4.35
CA ARG A 331 8.76 -27.92 -5.78
C ARG A 331 7.30 -27.99 -6.21
N SER A 332 6.55 -28.98 -5.74
CA SER A 332 5.13 -29.14 -6.07
C SER A 332 4.29 -27.97 -5.54
N ALA A 333 4.55 -27.51 -4.31
CA ALA A 333 3.86 -26.35 -3.75
C ALA A 333 4.20 -25.05 -4.52
N ILE A 334 5.46 -24.87 -4.92
CA ILE A 334 5.91 -23.75 -5.75
C ILE A 334 5.21 -23.79 -7.11
N ARG A 335 5.17 -24.95 -7.80
CA ARG A 335 4.46 -25.14 -9.07
C ARG A 335 2.97 -24.80 -8.96
N ALA A 336 2.32 -25.24 -7.88
CA ALA A 336 0.91 -24.93 -7.61
C ALA A 336 0.70 -23.41 -7.46
N ASN A 337 1.51 -22.76 -6.63
CA ASN A 337 1.47 -21.30 -6.45
C ASN A 337 1.80 -20.54 -7.75
N HIS A 338 2.74 -21.04 -8.56
CA HIS A 338 3.09 -20.41 -9.84
C HIS A 338 1.92 -20.47 -10.82
N SER A 339 1.35 -21.65 -11.01
CA SER A 339 0.21 -21.81 -11.90
C SER A 339 -1.03 -21.05 -11.41
N ALA A 340 -1.26 -21.00 -10.09
CA ALA A 340 -2.31 -20.16 -9.53
C ALA A 340 -2.10 -18.66 -9.82
N THR A 341 -0.86 -18.17 -9.83
CA THR A 341 -0.57 -16.79 -10.23
C THR A 341 -1.06 -16.49 -11.65
N HIS A 342 -0.83 -17.39 -12.61
CA HIS A 342 -1.33 -17.22 -13.99
C HIS A 342 -2.86 -17.23 -14.07
N LEU A 343 -3.51 -18.11 -13.30
CA LEU A 343 -4.97 -18.16 -13.28
C LEU A 343 -5.58 -16.90 -12.66
N LEU A 344 -5.01 -16.42 -11.55
CA LEU A 344 -5.42 -15.18 -10.91
C LEU A 344 -5.16 -13.97 -11.79
N HIS A 345 -4.05 -13.94 -12.54
CA HIS A 345 -3.74 -12.84 -13.46
C HIS A 345 -4.78 -12.72 -14.57
N GLU A 346 -5.16 -13.82 -15.22
CA GLU A 346 -6.20 -13.79 -16.25
C GLU A 346 -7.60 -13.51 -15.65
N ALA A 347 -7.92 -14.05 -14.47
CA ALA A 347 -9.17 -13.73 -13.77
C ALA A 347 -9.27 -12.24 -13.41
N LEU A 348 -8.17 -11.63 -12.95
CA LEU A 348 -8.09 -10.20 -12.69
C LEU A 348 -8.39 -9.38 -13.95
N ARG A 349 -7.87 -9.79 -15.11
CA ARG A 349 -8.14 -9.10 -16.39
C ARG A 349 -9.61 -9.17 -16.78
N GLN A 350 -10.25 -10.32 -16.60
CA GLN A 350 -11.66 -10.49 -16.95
C GLN A 350 -12.60 -9.69 -16.04
N VAL A 351 -12.23 -9.52 -14.77
CA VAL A 351 -13.05 -8.78 -13.81
C VAL A 351 -12.76 -7.29 -13.86
N LEU A 352 -11.50 -6.89 -13.94
CA LEU A 352 -11.09 -5.49 -13.78
C LEU A 352 -10.76 -4.79 -15.11
N GLY A 353 -10.39 -5.52 -16.17
CA GLY A 353 -10.07 -5.00 -17.50
C GLY A 353 -8.68 -5.39 -18.03
N ASP A 354 -8.46 -5.18 -19.33
CA ASP A 354 -7.23 -5.59 -20.03
C ASP A 354 -5.96 -4.83 -19.63
N HIS A 355 -6.09 -3.72 -18.89
CA HIS A 355 -4.97 -2.91 -18.39
C HIS A 355 -4.22 -3.54 -17.22
N ILE A 356 -4.74 -4.63 -16.64
CA ILE A 356 -4.02 -5.38 -15.62
C ILE A 356 -2.72 -5.91 -16.24
N ALA A 357 -1.62 -5.44 -15.68
CA ALA A 357 -0.27 -5.79 -16.08
C ALA A 357 0.61 -6.00 -14.85
N GLN A 358 1.41 -7.07 -14.86
CA GLN A 358 2.32 -7.41 -13.76
C GLN A 358 3.31 -6.28 -13.46
N ARG A 359 3.52 -6.04 -12.16
CA ARG A 359 4.50 -5.11 -11.58
C ARG A 359 5.45 -5.81 -10.60
N GLY A 360 5.10 -7.00 -10.13
CA GLY A 360 5.92 -7.80 -9.23
C GLY A 360 5.25 -9.14 -8.96
N SER A 361 6.06 -10.15 -8.64
CA SER A 361 5.58 -11.48 -8.29
C SER A 361 6.46 -12.08 -7.19
N LEU A 362 5.89 -12.93 -6.36
CA LEU A 362 6.60 -13.85 -5.47
C LEU A 362 5.81 -15.16 -5.45
N VAL A 363 6.51 -16.25 -5.72
CA VAL A 363 5.99 -17.62 -5.70
C VAL A 363 6.91 -18.42 -4.81
N SER A 364 6.46 -18.67 -3.58
CA SER A 364 7.16 -19.48 -2.57
C SER A 364 6.34 -20.76 -2.31
N PRO A 365 6.83 -21.77 -1.56
CA PRO A 365 6.01 -22.97 -1.29
C PRO A 365 4.83 -22.68 -0.36
N ASP A 366 4.92 -21.64 0.46
CA ASP A 366 3.94 -21.31 1.48
C ASP A 366 2.86 -20.34 0.98
N ARG A 367 3.16 -19.49 -0.01
CA ARG A 367 2.23 -18.50 -0.55
C ARG A 367 2.59 -18.01 -1.94
N LEU A 368 1.64 -17.31 -2.57
CA LEU A 368 1.91 -16.46 -3.72
C LEU A 368 1.52 -15.01 -3.44
N ARG A 369 2.16 -14.10 -4.17
CA ARG A 369 1.89 -12.68 -4.14
C ARG A 369 2.05 -12.11 -5.54
N PHE A 370 1.03 -11.40 -6.01
CA PHE A 370 1.00 -10.83 -7.35
C PHE A 370 0.68 -9.34 -7.29
N ASP A 371 1.60 -8.52 -7.83
CA ASP A 371 1.47 -7.07 -7.89
C ASP A 371 1.14 -6.66 -9.32
N PHE A 372 0.16 -5.79 -9.51
CA PHE A 372 -0.33 -5.41 -10.82
C PHE A 372 -0.80 -3.96 -10.90
N ALA A 373 -0.78 -3.42 -12.12
CA ALA A 373 -1.23 -2.07 -12.41
C ALA A 373 -2.76 -1.95 -12.27
N HIS A 374 -3.21 -1.25 -11.24
CA HIS A 374 -4.62 -0.93 -11.04
C HIS A 374 -4.76 0.27 -10.09
N THR A 375 -5.69 1.18 -10.39
CA THR A 375 -5.76 2.49 -9.71
C THR A 375 -6.81 2.58 -8.60
N LYS A 376 -7.73 1.63 -8.53
CA LYS A 376 -8.85 1.58 -7.58
C LYS A 376 -8.64 0.42 -6.58
N PRO A 377 -9.18 0.50 -5.35
CA PRO A 377 -9.30 -0.67 -4.48
C PRO A 377 -10.22 -1.72 -5.11
N ILE A 378 -9.92 -3.00 -4.89
CA ILE A 378 -10.78 -4.09 -5.37
C ILE A 378 -11.86 -4.33 -4.32
N THR A 379 -13.11 -4.38 -4.74
CA THR A 379 -14.24 -4.64 -3.84
C THR A 379 -14.25 -6.11 -3.38
N PRO A 380 -14.86 -6.41 -2.21
CA PRO A 380 -15.02 -7.79 -1.75
C PRO A 380 -15.75 -8.69 -2.77
N GLU A 381 -16.71 -8.14 -3.50
CA GLU A 381 -17.46 -8.83 -4.55
C GLU A 381 -16.57 -9.15 -5.77
N GLU A 382 -15.76 -8.20 -6.23
CA GLU A 382 -14.80 -8.43 -7.32
C GLU A 382 -13.75 -9.46 -6.91
N LEU A 383 -13.20 -9.38 -5.69
CA LEU A 383 -12.23 -10.37 -5.18
C LEU A 383 -12.82 -11.78 -5.16
N ARG A 384 -14.06 -11.93 -4.68
CA ARG A 384 -14.75 -13.22 -4.70
C ARG A 384 -14.91 -13.75 -6.12
N LYS A 385 -15.34 -12.90 -7.05
CA LYS A 385 -15.49 -13.26 -8.47
C LYS A 385 -14.16 -13.71 -9.10
N ILE A 386 -13.05 -13.04 -8.78
CA ILE A 386 -11.70 -13.41 -9.24
C ILE A 386 -11.31 -14.79 -8.72
N GLU A 387 -11.51 -15.03 -7.41
CA GLU A 387 -11.21 -16.33 -6.78
C GLU A 387 -12.09 -17.46 -7.36
N ASP A 388 -13.38 -17.22 -7.57
CA ASP A 388 -14.31 -18.18 -8.15
C ASP A 388 -13.88 -18.57 -9.58
N ILE A 389 -13.60 -17.58 -10.45
CA ILE A 389 -13.17 -17.83 -11.83
C ILE A 389 -11.89 -18.68 -11.86
N ALA A 390 -10.90 -18.35 -11.02
CA ALA A 390 -9.65 -19.09 -10.97
C ALA A 390 -9.86 -20.53 -10.48
N ASN A 391 -10.68 -20.74 -9.44
CA ASN A 391 -10.99 -22.08 -8.94
C ASN A 391 -11.84 -22.89 -9.92
N ASP A 392 -12.71 -22.27 -10.71
CA ASP A 392 -13.43 -22.98 -11.78
C ASP A 392 -12.43 -23.60 -12.78
N VAL A 393 -11.35 -22.88 -13.13
CA VAL A 393 -10.31 -23.41 -14.03
C VAL A 393 -9.48 -24.51 -13.36
N VAL A 394 -9.26 -24.44 -12.04
CA VAL A 394 -8.68 -25.54 -11.27
C VAL A 394 -9.56 -26.79 -11.37
N LEU A 395 -10.88 -26.64 -11.22
CA LEU A 395 -11.84 -27.74 -11.24
C LEU A 395 -12.00 -28.39 -12.62
N GLU A 396 -11.70 -27.67 -13.71
CA GLU A 396 -11.60 -28.28 -15.06
C GLU A 396 -10.55 -29.40 -15.11
N ASN A 397 -9.53 -29.32 -14.28
CA ASN A 397 -8.38 -30.23 -14.28
C ASN A 397 -7.78 -30.37 -15.70
N GLY A 398 -7.70 -29.26 -16.44
CA GLY A 398 -7.14 -29.19 -17.78
C GLY A 398 -5.64 -29.47 -17.77
N GLU A 399 -5.12 -29.99 -18.87
CA GLU A 399 -3.67 -30.13 -19.07
C GLU A 399 -3.00 -28.74 -19.14
N VAL A 400 -1.84 -28.60 -18.50
CA VAL A 400 -0.98 -27.43 -18.61
C VAL A 400 0.08 -27.73 -19.66
N VAL A 401 0.03 -26.99 -20.77
CA VAL A 401 0.90 -27.24 -21.92
C VAL A 401 1.97 -26.18 -22.00
N THR A 402 3.21 -26.60 -22.23
CA THR A 402 4.34 -25.68 -22.41
C THR A 402 4.98 -25.90 -23.77
N ARG A 403 5.22 -24.83 -24.52
CA ARG A 403 5.81 -24.88 -25.87
C ARG A 403 6.96 -23.89 -25.97
N SER A 404 8.07 -24.31 -26.54
CA SER A 404 9.10 -23.40 -27.03
C SER A 404 8.74 -22.96 -28.44
N MET A 405 8.73 -21.66 -28.71
CA MET A 405 8.42 -21.12 -30.03
C MET A 405 9.13 -19.78 -30.25
N ALA A 406 9.18 -19.33 -31.51
CA ALA A 406 9.69 -18.02 -31.83
C ALA A 406 8.84 -16.92 -31.16
N ILE A 407 9.48 -15.81 -30.79
CA ILE A 407 8.80 -14.70 -30.11
C ILE A 407 7.62 -14.13 -30.91
N ASP A 408 7.72 -14.12 -32.25
CA ASP A 408 6.67 -13.61 -33.12
C ASP A 408 5.48 -14.57 -33.18
N ASP A 409 5.71 -15.88 -33.31
CA ASP A 409 4.67 -16.92 -33.23
C ASP A 409 3.94 -16.89 -31.87
N ALA A 410 4.68 -16.65 -30.78
CA ALA A 410 4.10 -16.52 -29.45
C ALA A 410 3.14 -15.32 -29.37
N ARG A 411 3.52 -14.18 -29.94
CA ARG A 411 2.66 -12.98 -30.00
C ARG A 411 1.41 -13.22 -30.84
N GLU A 412 1.55 -13.88 -31.99
CA GLU A 412 0.42 -14.23 -32.86
C GLU A 412 -0.57 -15.18 -32.18
N SER A 413 -0.07 -16.07 -31.32
CA SER A 413 -0.91 -17.00 -30.55
C SER A 413 -1.76 -16.35 -29.44
N GLY A 414 -1.55 -15.05 -29.20
CA GLY A 414 -2.15 -14.30 -28.10
C GLY A 414 -1.40 -14.43 -26.77
N ALA A 415 -0.21 -15.06 -26.77
CA ALA A 415 0.58 -15.21 -25.55
C ALA A 415 0.96 -13.83 -25.00
N ARG A 416 0.63 -13.62 -23.72
CA ARG A 416 0.92 -12.36 -23.06
C ARG A 416 2.39 -12.35 -22.65
N ALA A 417 3.11 -11.32 -23.09
CA ALA A 417 4.47 -11.06 -22.64
C ALA A 417 4.44 -10.22 -21.35
N LEU A 418 5.31 -10.54 -20.39
CA LEU A 418 5.57 -9.69 -19.23
C LEU A 418 6.24 -8.39 -19.68
N PHE A 419 5.66 -7.26 -19.29
CA PHE A 419 6.10 -5.93 -19.67
C PHE A 419 7.49 -5.62 -19.08
N GLY A 420 8.48 -5.34 -19.94
CA GLY A 420 9.80 -4.84 -19.55
C GLY A 420 10.92 -5.87 -19.54
N GLU A 421 10.63 -7.15 -19.82
CA GLU A 421 11.67 -8.16 -19.99
C GLU A 421 12.23 -8.17 -21.42
N LYS A 422 13.53 -8.42 -21.55
CA LYS A 422 14.17 -8.72 -22.84
C LYS A 422 14.07 -10.22 -23.07
N TYR A 423 13.35 -10.60 -24.11
CA TYR A 423 13.24 -11.99 -24.54
C TYR A 423 14.29 -12.30 -25.60
N GLY A 424 14.77 -13.55 -25.63
CA GLY A 424 15.54 -14.08 -26.75
C GLY A 424 14.65 -14.36 -27.96
N ASP A 425 15.25 -14.88 -29.03
CA ASP A 425 14.55 -15.22 -30.28
C ASP A 425 13.54 -16.37 -30.08
N GLU A 426 13.81 -17.28 -29.13
CA GLU A 426 12.90 -18.32 -28.66
C GLU A 426 12.40 -18.04 -27.24
N VAL A 427 11.11 -18.28 -27.02
CA VAL A 427 10.43 -18.08 -25.73
C VAL A 427 9.62 -19.31 -25.35
N ARG A 428 9.49 -19.54 -24.05
CA ARG A 428 8.64 -20.60 -23.50
C ARG A 428 7.26 -20.04 -23.19
N VAL A 429 6.25 -20.55 -23.88
CA VAL A 429 4.84 -20.22 -23.68
C VAL A 429 4.20 -21.29 -22.81
N VAL A 430 3.43 -20.87 -21.83
CA VAL A 430 2.64 -21.74 -20.95
C VAL A 430 1.17 -21.44 -21.19
N SER A 431 0.37 -22.48 -21.39
CA SER A 431 -1.09 -22.36 -21.53
C SER A 431 -1.84 -23.23 -20.53
N MET A 432 -2.91 -22.68 -19.97
CA MET A 432 -3.76 -23.33 -18.96
C MET A 432 -5.23 -23.05 -19.22
N GLY A 433 -6.09 -24.01 -18.90
CA GLY A 433 -7.54 -23.90 -19.01
C GLY A 433 -8.07 -24.04 -20.44
N SER A 434 -9.31 -24.49 -20.56
CA SER A 434 -9.97 -24.68 -21.86
C SER A 434 -10.43 -23.34 -22.47
N ALA A 435 -10.31 -23.19 -23.79
CA ALA A 435 -10.62 -21.93 -24.49
C ALA A 435 -12.12 -21.54 -24.50
N ALA A 436 -13.01 -22.41 -24.02
CA ALA A 436 -14.46 -22.26 -24.14
C ALA A 436 -15.10 -21.70 -22.86
N ARG A 437 -15.00 -20.38 -22.66
CA ARG A 437 -15.91 -19.67 -21.76
C ARG A 437 -16.56 -18.50 -22.51
N GLU A 438 -17.90 -18.46 -22.49
CA GLU A 438 -18.68 -17.42 -23.18
C GLU A 438 -18.22 -16.01 -22.73
N GLY A 439 -17.78 -15.19 -23.69
CA GLY A 439 -17.39 -13.80 -23.45
C GLY A 439 -15.91 -13.53 -23.13
N ALA A 440 -15.06 -14.55 -23.03
CA ALA A 440 -13.61 -14.35 -22.93
C ALA A 440 -12.97 -14.19 -24.32
N ALA A 441 -12.03 -13.24 -24.47
CA ALA A 441 -11.21 -13.14 -25.68
C ALA A 441 -10.44 -14.46 -25.84
N SER A 442 -10.78 -15.25 -26.87
CA SER A 442 -10.19 -16.57 -27.08
C SER A 442 -8.73 -16.44 -27.49
N ASN A 443 -7.79 -16.83 -26.63
CA ASN A 443 -6.45 -17.16 -27.09
C ASN A 443 -6.51 -18.51 -27.82
N ALA A 444 -5.74 -18.65 -28.89
CA ALA A 444 -5.75 -19.85 -29.72
C ALA A 444 -5.25 -21.11 -28.96
N LEU A 445 -4.51 -20.91 -27.87
CA LEU A 445 -3.78 -21.98 -27.16
C LEU A 445 -4.36 -22.40 -25.80
N GLY A 446 -5.32 -21.64 -25.24
CA GLY A 446 -5.89 -21.89 -23.90
C GLY A 446 -6.56 -20.67 -23.31
N TRP A 447 -7.04 -20.76 -22.07
CA TRP A 447 -7.68 -19.64 -21.37
C TRP A 447 -6.66 -18.62 -20.87
N SER A 448 -5.65 -19.06 -20.11
CA SER A 448 -4.47 -18.27 -19.72
C SER A 448 -3.30 -18.71 -20.59
N VAL A 449 -2.65 -17.77 -21.27
CA VAL A 449 -1.50 -18.03 -22.17
C VAL A 449 -0.44 -16.94 -21.96
N GLU A 450 0.72 -17.32 -21.42
CA GLU A 450 1.76 -16.37 -21.00
C GLU A 450 3.17 -16.86 -21.32
N LEU A 451 4.09 -15.92 -21.55
CA LEU A 451 5.53 -16.21 -21.60
C LEU A 451 6.02 -16.47 -20.17
N CYS A 452 6.46 -17.70 -19.89
CA CYS A 452 6.95 -18.05 -18.55
C CYS A 452 8.03 -19.14 -18.60
N GLY A 453 9.19 -18.81 -18.02
CA GLY A 453 10.30 -19.74 -17.80
C GLY A 453 10.20 -20.51 -16.49
N GLY A 454 9.11 -20.35 -15.72
CA GLY A 454 8.91 -21.02 -14.45
C GLY A 454 8.53 -22.50 -14.58
N THR A 455 8.54 -23.17 -13.42
CA THR A 455 7.99 -24.53 -13.32
C THR A 455 6.49 -24.47 -13.01
N HIS A 456 5.70 -25.31 -13.67
CA HIS A 456 4.24 -25.35 -13.50
C HIS A 456 3.75 -26.75 -13.15
N VAL A 457 2.53 -26.83 -12.62
CA VAL A 457 1.82 -28.10 -12.48
C VAL A 457 1.56 -28.75 -13.85
N LYS A 458 1.30 -30.06 -13.88
CA LYS A 458 0.96 -30.78 -15.12
C LYS A 458 -0.51 -30.61 -15.48
N ARG A 459 -1.39 -30.51 -14.48
CA ARG A 459 -2.81 -30.22 -14.67
C ARG A 459 -3.29 -29.16 -13.69
N THR A 460 -4.28 -28.36 -14.09
CA THR A 460 -4.79 -27.28 -13.24
C THR A 460 -5.34 -27.79 -11.90
N GLY A 461 -5.84 -29.03 -11.83
CA GLY A 461 -6.31 -29.65 -10.60
C GLY A 461 -5.21 -29.93 -9.57
N ASP A 462 -3.95 -30.04 -10.00
CA ASP A 462 -2.81 -30.27 -9.10
C ASP A 462 -2.51 -29.02 -8.23
N ILE A 463 -3.04 -27.85 -8.61
CA ILE A 463 -2.97 -26.62 -7.80
C ILE A 463 -3.73 -26.82 -6.48
N GLY A 464 -4.85 -27.54 -6.53
CA GLY A 464 -5.83 -27.58 -5.46
C GLY A 464 -6.50 -26.23 -5.24
N LEU A 465 -7.17 -26.08 -4.09
CA LEU A 465 -7.92 -24.87 -3.74
C LEU A 465 -7.02 -23.62 -3.77
N ILE A 466 -7.44 -22.58 -4.49
CA ILE A 466 -6.86 -21.23 -4.41
C ILE A 466 -7.70 -20.42 -3.43
N SER A 467 -7.06 -19.79 -2.44
CA SER A 467 -7.74 -18.91 -1.48
C SER A 467 -6.99 -17.59 -1.34
N VAL A 468 -7.65 -16.50 -1.71
CA VAL A 468 -7.15 -15.13 -1.60
C VAL A 468 -7.22 -14.70 -0.14
N THR A 469 -6.07 -14.38 0.44
CA THR A 469 -5.96 -13.99 1.85
C THR A 469 -6.02 -12.49 2.06
N GLY A 470 -5.75 -11.70 1.02
CA GLY A 470 -5.75 -10.26 1.15
C GLY A 470 -5.47 -9.51 -0.14
N GLU A 471 -5.82 -8.23 -0.10
CA GLU A 471 -5.63 -7.27 -1.17
C GLU A 471 -5.17 -5.94 -0.55
N SER A 472 -4.18 -5.28 -1.16
CA SER A 472 -3.62 -4.03 -0.63
C SER A 472 -3.02 -3.11 -1.69
N ALA A 473 -2.88 -1.82 -1.35
CA ALA A 473 -2.14 -0.85 -2.17
C ALA A 473 -0.64 -0.96 -1.86
N VAL A 474 0.18 -1.17 -2.90
CA VAL A 474 1.65 -1.17 -2.74
C VAL A 474 2.22 0.21 -3.00
N SER A 475 1.76 0.87 -4.06
CA SER A 475 2.14 2.23 -4.43
C SER A 475 1.04 2.86 -5.31
N SER A 476 1.22 4.11 -5.73
CA SER A 476 0.25 4.79 -6.59
C SER A 476 0.06 4.05 -7.91
N GLY A 477 -1.13 3.51 -8.13
CA GLY A 477 -1.48 2.76 -9.34
C GLY A 477 -1.03 1.28 -9.32
N VAL A 478 -0.60 0.75 -8.18
CA VAL A 478 -0.20 -0.66 -8.03
C VAL A 478 -0.95 -1.30 -6.86
N ARG A 479 -1.64 -2.40 -7.16
CA ARG A 479 -2.34 -3.25 -6.17
C ARG A 479 -1.63 -4.60 -6.04
N ARG A 480 -1.85 -5.26 -4.92
CA ARG A 480 -1.31 -6.58 -4.60
C ARG A 480 -2.42 -7.52 -4.18
N ILE A 481 -2.40 -8.73 -4.70
CA ILE A 481 -3.17 -9.86 -4.19
C ILE A 481 -2.21 -10.87 -3.57
N GLU A 482 -2.59 -11.38 -2.40
CA GLU A 482 -1.93 -12.48 -1.72
C GLU A 482 -2.87 -13.68 -1.66
N ALA A 483 -2.36 -14.87 -1.97
CA ALA A 483 -3.16 -16.08 -1.95
C ALA A 483 -2.35 -17.29 -1.50
N LEU A 484 -3.08 -18.33 -1.10
CA LEU A 484 -2.56 -19.64 -0.74
C LEU A 484 -3.14 -20.69 -1.69
N THR A 485 -2.42 -21.79 -1.89
CA THR A 485 -2.89 -22.93 -2.69
C THR A 485 -2.88 -24.24 -1.90
N GLY A 486 -3.64 -25.22 -2.39
CA GLY A 486 -3.59 -26.62 -1.98
C GLY A 486 -3.64 -26.82 -0.46
N ARG A 487 -2.59 -27.42 0.11
CA ARG A 487 -2.52 -27.73 1.55
C ARG A 487 -2.50 -26.47 2.40
N ALA A 488 -1.75 -25.44 2.00
CA ALA A 488 -1.63 -24.20 2.77
C ALA A 488 -2.99 -23.50 2.89
N ALA A 489 -3.72 -23.37 1.78
CA ALA A 489 -5.08 -22.83 1.77
C ALA A 489 -6.02 -23.64 2.67
N ARG A 490 -6.03 -24.97 2.53
CA ARG A 490 -6.86 -25.86 3.35
C ARG A 490 -6.54 -25.75 4.85
N HIS A 491 -5.26 -25.63 5.22
CA HIS A 491 -4.86 -25.46 6.62
C HIS A 491 -5.28 -24.10 7.17
N ALA A 492 -5.11 -23.02 6.42
CA ALA A 492 -5.57 -21.69 6.82
C ALA A 492 -7.08 -21.66 7.08
N LEU A 493 -7.89 -22.23 6.17
CA LEU A 493 -9.34 -22.32 6.35
C LEU A 493 -9.76 -23.18 7.54
N ASN A 494 -9.04 -24.27 7.81
CA ASN A 494 -9.29 -25.08 9.00
C ASN A 494 -9.00 -24.33 10.29
N SER A 495 -7.91 -23.55 10.33
CA SER A 495 -7.58 -22.68 11.47
C SER A 495 -8.65 -21.63 11.68
N SER A 496 -9.06 -20.89 10.62
CA SER A 496 -10.15 -19.91 10.72
C SER A 496 -11.47 -20.55 11.21
N ARG A 497 -11.78 -21.77 10.76
CA ARG A 497 -12.95 -22.51 11.24
C ARG A 497 -12.83 -22.88 12.72
N ALA A 498 -11.64 -23.23 13.21
CA ALA A 498 -11.41 -23.51 14.62
C ALA A 498 -11.59 -22.25 15.47
N ASP A 499 -11.08 -21.11 15.00
CA ASP A 499 -11.25 -19.81 15.67
C ASP A 499 -12.73 -19.41 15.75
N LEU A 500 -13.47 -19.54 14.64
CA LEU A 500 -14.92 -19.26 14.62
C LEU A 500 -15.69 -20.18 15.59
N ARG A 501 -15.29 -21.45 15.73
CA ARG A 501 -15.89 -22.36 16.72
C ARG A 501 -15.57 -21.95 18.14
N ALA A 502 -14.36 -21.49 18.42
CA ALA A 502 -13.97 -21.00 19.74
C ALA A 502 -14.77 -19.74 20.13
N VAL A 503 -14.94 -18.80 19.21
CA VAL A 503 -15.77 -17.60 19.43
C VAL A 503 -17.25 -18.00 19.60
N SER A 504 -17.74 -18.95 18.80
CA SER A 504 -19.11 -19.46 18.86
C SER A 504 -19.42 -20.07 20.23
N ALA A 505 -18.50 -20.87 20.77
CA ALA A 505 -18.60 -21.42 22.12
C ALA A 505 -18.56 -20.32 23.20
N THR A 506 -17.71 -19.30 23.03
CA THR A 506 -17.59 -18.18 23.99
C THR A 506 -18.86 -17.34 24.05
N LEU A 507 -19.48 -17.07 22.91
CA LEU A 507 -20.70 -16.26 22.82
C LEU A 507 -21.99 -17.07 23.01
N ASN A 508 -21.87 -18.41 23.09
CA ASN A 508 -22.96 -19.36 23.11
C ASN A 508 -23.97 -19.11 21.96
N ALA A 509 -23.45 -18.98 20.74
CA ALA A 509 -24.24 -18.74 19.53
C ALA A 509 -23.74 -19.58 18.36
N SER A 510 -24.61 -19.87 17.40
CA SER A 510 -24.22 -20.57 16.17
C SER A 510 -23.22 -19.74 15.36
N ILE A 511 -22.42 -20.38 14.48
CA ILE A 511 -21.48 -19.65 13.60
C ILE A 511 -22.22 -18.66 12.68
N GLY A 512 -23.44 -18.99 12.24
CA GLY A 512 -24.25 -18.10 11.39
C GLY A 512 -24.73 -16.84 12.13
N ASP A 513 -24.94 -16.95 13.44
CA ASP A 513 -25.46 -15.85 14.28
C ASP A 513 -24.35 -15.15 15.09
N ILE A 514 -23.09 -15.54 14.90
CA ILE A 514 -22.00 -15.10 15.76
C ILE A 514 -21.80 -13.59 15.73
N THR A 515 -21.98 -12.97 14.55
CA THR A 515 -21.83 -11.53 14.35
C THR A 515 -22.97 -10.75 15.01
N SER A 516 -24.21 -11.23 14.88
CA SER A 516 -25.36 -10.60 15.52
C SER A 516 -25.26 -10.73 17.05
N ARG A 517 -24.83 -11.90 17.55
CA ARG A 517 -24.59 -12.12 18.98
C ARG A 517 -23.45 -11.24 19.51
N ALA A 518 -22.33 -11.15 18.80
CA ALA A 518 -21.22 -10.28 19.19
C ALA A 518 -21.67 -8.82 19.28
N THR A 519 -22.45 -8.35 18.29
CA THR A 519 -23.04 -7.01 18.30
C THR A 519 -23.95 -6.81 19.51
N ALA A 520 -24.83 -7.78 19.81
CA ALA A 520 -25.71 -7.72 20.97
C ALA A 520 -24.93 -7.66 22.30
N VAL A 521 -23.85 -8.44 22.45
CA VAL A 521 -23.00 -8.41 23.64
C VAL A 521 -22.29 -7.07 23.79
N VAL A 522 -21.81 -6.47 22.71
CA VAL A 522 -21.19 -5.13 22.75
C VAL A 522 -22.20 -4.06 23.17
N GLU A 523 -23.43 -4.10 22.64
CA GLU A 523 -24.47 -3.15 23.03
C GLU A 523 -24.98 -3.39 24.45
N GLU A 524 -25.11 -4.65 24.89
CA GLU A 524 -25.45 -5.02 26.26
C GLU A 524 -24.37 -4.51 27.24
N ARG A 525 -23.09 -4.67 26.91
CA ARG A 525 -21.98 -4.12 27.70
C ARG A 525 -22.09 -2.60 27.84
N LYS A 526 -22.30 -1.88 26.73
CA LYS A 526 -22.47 -0.41 26.78
C LYS A 526 -23.68 0.00 27.62
N LYS A 527 -24.77 -0.77 27.58
CA LYS A 527 -25.96 -0.54 28.41
C LYS A 527 -25.64 -0.77 29.89
N LEU A 528 -25.01 -1.89 30.24
CA LEU A 528 -24.61 -2.20 31.61
C LEU A 528 -23.63 -1.17 32.18
N GLU A 529 -22.69 -0.66 31.37
CA GLU A 529 -21.79 0.43 31.79
C GLU A 529 -22.57 1.71 32.12
N ARG A 530 -23.61 2.04 31.35
CA ARG A 530 -24.50 3.18 31.65
C ARG A 530 -25.33 2.94 32.91
N ASP A 531 -25.97 1.78 33.01
CA ASP A 531 -26.81 1.40 34.15
C ASP A 531 -25.97 1.37 35.45
N LEU A 532 -24.73 0.90 35.40
CA LEU A 532 -23.78 0.90 36.52
C LEU A 532 -23.42 2.34 36.94
N SER A 533 -23.11 3.21 35.98
CA SER A 533 -22.89 4.63 36.24
C SER A 533 -24.09 5.26 36.94
N ASP A 534 -25.30 5.01 36.45
CA ASP A 534 -26.53 5.58 37.01
C ASP A 534 -26.87 5.01 38.40
N ALA A 535 -26.66 3.71 38.61
CA ALA A 535 -26.81 3.08 39.92
C ALA A 535 -25.83 3.66 40.94
N ARG A 536 -24.55 3.83 40.57
CA ARG A 536 -23.55 4.45 41.43
C ARG A 536 -23.92 5.90 41.77
N LYS A 537 -24.39 6.68 40.80
CA LYS A 537 -24.91 8.05 41.02
C LYS A 537 -26.05 8.07 42.04
N LYS A 538 -27.03 7.17 41.92
CA LYS A 538 -28.16 7.06 42.86
C LYS A 538 -27.71 6.69 44.28
N LEU A 539 -26.76 5.74 44.40
CA LEU A 539 -26.17 5.37 45.70
C LEU A 539 -25.42 6.56 46.33
N ALA A 540 -24.63 7.29 45.53
CA ALA A 540 -23.90 8.47 45.99
C ALA A 540 -24.81 9.60 46.49
N MET A 541 -26.05 9.69 46.01
CA MET A 541 -27.05 10.66 46.46
C MET A 541 -27.92 10.19 47.65
N GLY A 542 -27.64 9.01 48.22
CA GLY A 542 -28.33 8.51 49.42
C GLY A 542 -29.57 7.66 49.16
N GLY A 543 -29.74 7.11 47.96
CA GLY A 543 -30.85 6.21 47.62
C GLY A 543 -30.83 4.82 48.29
N GLY A 544 -29.91 4.55 49.22
CA GLY A 544 -29.78 3.26 49.91
C GLY A 544 -30.51 3.15 51.25
N SER A 545 -31.04 4.24 51.81
CA SER A 545 -31.57 4.27 53.20
C SER A 545 -33.03 3.82 53.35
N ALA A 546 -33.59 3.07 52.40
CA ALA A 546 -34.97 2.55 52.51
C ALA A 546 -35.08 1.10 53.01
N ALA A 547 -33.97 0.36 53.16
CA ALA A 547 -34.04 -1.10 53.38
C ALA A 547 -33.52 -1.62 54.73
N ASN A 548 -32.76 -0.86 55.52
CA ASN A 548 -32.35 -1.28 56.86
C ASN A 548 -32.40 -0.09 57.81
N GLY A 549 -33.29 -0.14 58.80
CA GLY A 549 -33.70 0.93 59.71
C GLY A 549 -32.63 1.46 60.69
N THR A 550 -31.39 1.63 60.24
CA THR A 550 -30.37 2.45 60.92
C THR A 550 -30.17 3.70 60.09
N ALA A 551 -30.75 4.81 60.53
CA ALA A 551 -30.57 6.12 59.93
C ALA A 551 -29.07 6.46 59.90
N ALA A 552 -28.43 6.35 58.72
CA ALA A 552 -27.22 7.10 58.45
C ALA A 552 -27.59 8.58 58.67
N ALA A 553 -26.90 9.22 59.62
CA ALA A 553 -27.09 10.61 59.98
C ALA A 553 -27.25 11.47 58.71
N SER A 554 -28.19 12.41 58.73
CA SER A 554 -28.38 13.33 57.62
C SER A 554 -27.04 14.02 57.29
N ASP A 555 -26.42 13.68 56.15
CA ASP A 555 -25.17 14.29 55.67
C ASP A 555 -25.31 15.79 55.33
N VAL A 556 -26.49 16.36 55.59
CA VAL A 556 -26.78 17.79 55.60
C VAL A 556 -26.64 18.28 57.03
N ARG A 557 -25.67 19.17 57.25
CA ARG A 557 -25.39 19.84 58.52
C ARG A 557 -25.47 21.35 58.37
N THR A 558 -25.70 22.08 59.46
CA THR A 558 -25.74 23.54 59.44
C THR A 558 -24.41 24.10 59.93
N VAL A 559 -23.80 24.97 59.13
CA VAL A 559 -22.59 25.73 59.47
C VAL A 559 -22.98 27.20 59.52
N GLY A 560 -23.05 27.76 60.74
CA GLY A 560 -23.63 29.10 60.95
C GLY A 560 -25.13 29.11 60.62
N ASP A 561 -25.51 29.91 59.62
CA ASP A 561 -26.87 30.01 59.07
C ASP A 561 -27.06 29.26 57.74
N VAL A 562 -26.05 28.50 57.28
CA VAL A 562 -26.01 27.88 55.95
C VAL A 562 -25.99 26.34 56.04
N LYS A 563 -26.72 25.66 55.16
CA LYS A 563 -26.68 24.20 55.04
C LYS A 563 -25.45 23.75 54.24
N LEU A 564 -24.78 22.70 54.70
CA LEU A 564 -23.66 22.03 54.03
C LEU A 564 -24.00 20.55 53.83
N LEU A 565 -24.03 20.11 52.57
CA LEU A 565 -24.01 18.69 52.20
C LEU A 565 -22.57 18.29 51.85
N ALA A 566 -21.90 17.57 52.74
CA ALA A 566 -20.50 17.18 52.57
C ALA A 566 -20.39 15.65 52.55
N ARG A 567 -19.90 15.06 51.43
CA ARG A 567 -19.82 13.59 51.30
C ARG A 567 -18.59 13.12 50.54
N ALA A 568 -17.94 12.08 51.06
CA ALA A 568 -16.95 11.31 50.33
C ALA A 568 -17.66 10.18 49.56
N VAL A 569 -17.45 10.11 48.25
CA VAL A 569 -18.09 9.13 47.36
C VAL A 569 -17.03 8.22 46.73
N GLN A 570 -17.38 6.96 46.52
CA GLN A 570 -16.49 5.96 45.91
C GLN A 570 -17.09 5.39 44.62
N GLY A 571 -16.24 5.05 43.65
CA GLY A 571 -16.65 4.45 42.37
C GLY A 571 -17.34 5.41 41.39
N ILE A 572 -17.36 6.71 41.69
CA ILE A 572 -17.94 7.75 40.81
C ILE A 572 -16.86 8.32 39.89
N GLU A 573 -17.18 8.36 38.59
CA GLU A 573 -16.34 9.01 37.59
C GLU A 573 -16.26 10.53 37.83
N ILE A 574 -15.07 11.11 37.64
CA ILE A 574 -14.81 12.54 37.90
C ILE A 574 -15.77 13.44 37.11
N LYS A 575 -16.10 13.06 35.87
CA LYS A 575 -17.01 13.81 35.00
C LYS A 575 -18.43 13.94 35.57
N ASP A 576 -18.84 13.03 36.44
CA ASP A 576 -20.19 12.96 36.98
C ASP A 576 -20.36 13.76 38.28
N LEU A 577 -19.27 14.11 38.97
CA LEU A 577 -19.31 14.83 40.25
C LEU A 577 -20.01 16.18 40.20
N LYS A 578 -19.85 16.93 39.11
CA LYS A 578 -20.55 18.22 38.91
C LYS A 578 -22.06 18.04 38.87
N SER A 579 -22.52 17.05 38.13
CA SER A 579 -23.96 16.73 38.03
C SER A 579 -24.54 16.29 39.38
N LEU A 580 -23.76 15.56 40.18
CA LEU A 580 -24.16 15.15 41.54
C LEU A 580 -24.19 16.35 42.49
N ALA A 581 -23.23 17.27 42.38
CA ALA A 581 -23.22 18.50 43.17
C ALA A 581 -24.43 19.39 42.85
N ASP A 582 -24.84 19.49 41.57
CA ASP A 582 -26.07 20.18 41.17
C ASP A 582 -27.33 19.51 41.71
N GLN A 583 -27.39 18.17 41.74
CA GLN A 583 -28.50 17.46 42.39
C GLN A 583 -28.53 17.70 43.89
N GLY A 584 -27.38 17.70 44.56
CA GLY A 584 -27.24 18.04 45.97
C GLY A 584 -27.77 19.45 46.27
N LYS A 585 -27.47 20.43 45.40
CA LYS A 585 -27.95 21.82 45.55
C LYS A 585 -29.48 21.87 45.51
N LYS A 586 -30.09 21.13 44.59
CA LYS A 586 -31.56 21.00 44.50
C LYS A 586 -32.16 20.34 45.73
N GLN A 587 -31.49 19.34 46.31
CA GLN A 587 -31.96 18.63 47.49
C GLN A 587 -31.95 19.50 48.76
N ILE A 588 -30.93 20.32 48.96
CA ILE A 588 -30.80 21.18 50.15
C ILE A 588 -31.54 22.53 50.02
N GLY A 589 -31.90 22.91 48.79
CA GLY A 589 -32.62 24.14 48.44
C GLY A 589 -31.72 25.37 48.44
N SER A 590 -31.17 25.71 49.60
CA SER A 590 -30.18 26.78 49.82
C SER A 590 -29.03 26.22 50.67
N GLY A 591 -27.80 26.35 50.18
CA GLY A 591 -26.62 25.84 50.87
C GLY A 591 -25.40 25.61 49.97
N VAL A 592 -24.40 24.94 50.55
CA VAL A 592 -23.17 24.50 49.88
C VAL A 592 -23.15 22.97 49.80
N VAL A 593 -22.69 22.44 48.68
CA VAL A 593 -22.48 21.01 48.45
C VAL A 593 -21.01 20.76 48.18
N ALA A 594 -20.40 19.82 48.90
CA ALA A 594 -19.02 19.40 48.72
C ALA A 594 -18.96 17.88 48.55
N LEU A 595 -18.48 17.42 47.40
CA LEU A 595 -18.31 16.01 47.08
C LEU A 595 -16.85 15.71 46.80
N VAL A 596 -16.29 14.70 47.47
CA VAL A 596 -14.94 14.20 47.19
C VAL A 596 -15.03 12.77 46.68
N ALA A 597 -14.61 12.52 45.45
CA ALA A 597 -14.44 11.17 44.92
C ALA A 597 -12.99 10.71 45.02
N THR A 598 -12.80 9.45 45.38
CA THR A 598 -11.48 8.79 45.33
C THR A 598 -11.43 7.83 44.15
N SER A 599 -10.42 7.96 43.29
CA SER A 599 -10.16 7.02 42.19
C SER A 599 -9.50 5.74 42.69
N GLU A 600 -9.55 4.67 41.89
CA GLU A 600 -8.86 3.40 42.21
C GLU A 600 -7.34 3.59 42.39
N ASP A 601 -6.73 4.53 41.66
CA ASP A 601 -5.32 4.90 41.79
C ASP A 601 -4.99 5.75 43.04
N GLY A 602 -5.94 5.90 43.97
CA GLY A 602 -5.74 6.61 45.24
C GLY A 602 -5.75 8.14 45.17
N LYS A 603 -6.01 8.74 44.00
CA LYS A 603 -6.15 10.20 43.84
C LYS A 603 -7.56 10.66 44.22
N ALA A 604 -7.70 11.88 44.71
CA ALA A 604 -9.01 12.49 44.98
C ALA A 604 -9.36 13.60 43.99
N SER A 605 -10.64 13.67 43.65
CA SER A 605 -11.26 14.78 42.95
C SER A 605 -12.35 15.37 43.82
N VAL A 606 -12.35 16.68 43.99
CA VAL A 606 -13.33 17.41 44.80
C VAL A 606 -14.13 18.37 43.92
N VAL A 607 -15.44 18.41 44.15
CA VAL A 607 -16.35 19.37 43.53
C VAL A 607 -17.11 20.10 44.63
N VAL A 608 -17.17 21.42 44.52
CA VAL A 608 -17.98 22.28 45.38
C VAL A 608 -19.02 23.01 44.54
N GLY A 609 -20.28 22.94 44.96
CA GLY A 609 -21.39 23.71 44.41
C GLY A 609 -21.98 24.64 45.46
N VAL A 610 -22.27 25.88 45.08
CA VAL A 610 -22.93 26.88 45.95
C VAL A 610 -24.27 27.27 45.30
N THR A 611 -25.35 27.36 46.07
CA THR A 611 -26.65 27.80 45.52
C THR A 611 -26.63 29.29 45.17
N PRO A 612 -27.40 29.75 44.14
CA PRO A 612 -27.30 31.12 43.62
C PRO A 612 -27.51 32.23 44.65
N ASP A 613 -28.31 31.98 45.68
CA ASP A 613 -28.59 32.91 46.78
C ASP A 613 -27.39 33.14 47.72
N LEU A 614 -26.39 32.26 47.68
CA LEU A 614 -25.22 32.28 48.55
C LEU A 614 -23.91 32.64 47.83
N THR A 615 -23.91 32.80 46.51
CA THR A 615 -22.68 33.06 45.72
C THR A 615 -22.03 34.41 46.00
N SER A 616 -22.75 35.35 46.62
CA SER A 616 -22.19 36.63 47.10
C SER A 616 -21.42 36.48 48.41
N ARG A 617 -21.70 35.43 49.19
CA ARG A 617 -21.09 35.13 50.49
C ARG A 617 -20.00 34.06 50.39
N PHE A 618 -20.22 33.05 49.54
CA PHE A 618 -19.29 31.92 49.37
C PHE A 618 -18.93 31.72 47.90
N SER A 619 -17.66 31.49 47.65
CA SER A 619 -17.10 31.19 46.33
C SER A 619 -16.74 29.71 46.25
N ALA A 620 -17.38 28.96 45.35
CA ALA A 620 -17.06 27.55 45.12
C ALA A 620 -15.57 27.35 44.78
N VAL A 621 -14.96 28.31 44.08
CA VAL A 621 -13.54 28.29 43.69
C VAL A 621 -12.64 28.38 44.92
N ASP A 622 -12.97 29.20 45.90
CA ASP A 622 -12.14 29.36 47.08
C ASP A 622 -12.28 28.17 48.04
N LEU A 623 -13.50 27.66 48.19
CA LEU A 623 -13.78 26.44 48.96
C LEU A 623 -13.07 25.21 48.37
N VAL A 624 -13.09 25.04 47.04
CA VAL A 624 -12.45 23.89 46.41
C VAL A 624 -10.93 23.96 46.47
N ARG A 625 -10.33 25.17 46.50
CA ARG A 625 -8.89 25.36 46.73
C ARG A 625 -8.46 24.91 48.12
N LYS A 626 -9.27 25.22 49.16
CA LYS A 626 -9.02 24.74 50.53
C LYS A 626 -9.03 23.22 50.64
N ALA A 627 -9.98 22.56 49.99
CA ALA A 627 -9.96 21.10 49.89
C ALA A 627 -8.76 20.57 49.11
N SER A 628 -8.41 21.21 47.98
CA SER A 628 -7.26 20.82 47.14
C SER A 628 -5.93 20.86 47.89
N GLU A 629 -5.70 21.91 48.70
CA GLU A 629 -4.50 22.05 49.54
C GLU A 629 -4.33 20.85 50.49
N VAL A 630 -5.42 20.40 51.11
CA VAL A 630 -5.42 19.23 52.03
C VAL A 630 -5.13 17.93 51.27
N LEU A 631 -5.66 17.78 50.07
CA LEU A 631 -5.43 16.62 49.21
C LEU A 631 -4.03 16.61 48.55
N GLY A 632 -3.21 17.64 48.79
CA GLY A 632 -1.87 17.81 48.18
C GLY A 632 -1.89 18.35 46.75
N GLY A 633 -3.03 18.88 46.30
CA GLY A 633 -3.23 19.50 44.99
C GLY A 633 -2.73 20.95 44.94
N LYS A 634 -2.49 21.45 43.73
CA LYS A 634 -2.03 22.82 43.47
C LYS A 634 -3.03 23.54 42.57
N GLY A 635 -4.21 23.87 43.09
CA GLY A 635 -5.19 24.70 42.40
C GLY A 635 -6.63 24.17 42.45
N GLY A 636 -7.52 24.93 41.82
CA GLY A 636 -8.95 24.65 41.73
C GLY A 636 -9.61 25.71 40.83
N GLY A 637 -10.51 25.29 39.95
CA GLY A 637 -11.05 26.14 38.89
C GLY A 637 -12.52 25.88 38.61
N GLY A 638 -13.23 26.94 38.21
CA GLY A 638 -14.67 26.90 37.95
C GLY A 638 -15.31 28.27 38.04
N LYS A 639 -16.62 28.27 38.21
CA LYS A 639 -17.45 29.47 38.44
C LYS A 639 -17.73 29.64 39.94
N PRO A 640 -18.17 30.83 40.39
CA PRO A 640 -18.52 31.06 41.80
C PRO A 640 -19.57 30.09 42.37
N ASP A 641 -20.45 29.54 41.54
CA ASP A 641 -21.53 28.60 41.90
C ASP A 641 -21.15 27.12 41.74
N MET A 642 -20.02 26.81 41.07
CA MET A 642 -19.56 25.45 40.82
C MET A 642 -18.06 25.40 40.46
N ALA A 643 -17.26 24.71 41.25
CA ALA A 643 -15.83 24.54 41.00
C ALA A 643 -15.33 23.12 41.28
N GLN A 644 -14.21 22.76 40.66
CA GLN A 644 -13.57 21.46 40.84
C GLN A 644 -12.07 21.61 41.10
N ALA A 645 -11.52 20.66 41.85
CA ALA A 645 -10.09 20.47 42.04
C ALA A 645 -9.78 18.99 42.26
N GLY A 646 -8.50 18.67 42.47
CA GLY A 646 -8.08 17.33 42.85
C GLY A 646 -6.69 17.34 43.46
N GLY A 647 -6.32 16.23 44.07
CA GLY A 647 -5.02 16.04 44.70
C GLY A 647 -4.61 14.57 44.72
N PRO A 648 -3.31 14.29 44.88
CA PRO A 648 -2.77 12.93 44.87
C PRO A 648 -3.18 12.07 46.08
N ASP A 649 -3.63 12.68 47.19
CA ASP A 649 -3.85 11.97 48.45
C ASP A 649 -5.35 11.80 48.76
N GLY A 650 -5.96 10.75 48.18
CA GLY A 650 -7.37 10.45 48.37
C GLY A 650 -7.75 9.94 49.76
N ALA A 651 -6.79 9.47 50.56
CA ALA A 651 -7.03 9.07 51.94
C ALA A 651 -7.47 10.25 52.81
N LYS A 652 -7.13 11.49 52.42
CA LYS A 652 -7.53 12.73 53.09
C LYS A 652 -8.88 13.28 52.65
N ALA A 653 -9.71 12.50 51.94
CA ALA A 653 -11.03 12.95 51.50
C ALA A 653 -11.91 13.50 52.64
N GLY A 654 -11.89 12.86 53.81
CA GLY A 654 -12.61 13.33 54.99
C GLY A 654 -12.08 14.66 55.54
N ASP A 655 -10.76 14.84 55.54
CA ASP A 655 -10.12 16.07 56.03
C ASP A 655 -10.32 17.25 55.06
N ALA A 656 -10.35 16.96 53.75
CA ALA A 656 -10.68 17.95 52.73
C ALA A 656 -12.12 18.49 52.89
N LEU A 657 -13.08 17.62 53.25
CA LEU A 657 -14.46 18.03 53.56
C LEU A 657 -14.54 18.88 54.84
N LYS A 658 -13.75 18.56 55.87
CA LYS A 658 -13.65 19.38 57.09
C LYS A 658 -13.02 20.75 56.82
N ALA A 659 -12.06 20.83 55.91
CA ALA A 659 -11.44 22.11 55.53
C ALA A 659 -12.44 23.05 54.83
N ILE A 660 -13.34 22.50 54.00
CA ILE A 660 -14.45 23.27 53.41
C ILE A 660 -15.40 23.78 54.49
N GLU A 661 -15.78 22.91 55.43
CA GLU A 661 -16.63 23.29 56.55
C GLU A 661 -16.02 24.40 57.41
N ALA A 662 -14.74 24.29 57.76
CA ALA A 662 -14.02 25.32 58.52
C ALA A 662 -13.94 26.65 57.76
N ALA A 663 -13.72 26.60 56.43
CA ALA A 663 -13.70 27.79 55.58
C ALA A 663 -15.07 28.46 55.41
N MET A 664 -16.17 27.74 55.66
CA MET A 664 -17.52 28.31 55.69
C MET A 664 -17.86 28.95 57.05
N GLY A 665 -17.22 28.52 58.14
CA GLY A 665 -17.46 29.02 59.49
C GLY A 665 -16.54 30.16 59.92
N ALA A 666 -15.51 30.47 59.13
CA ALA A 666 -14.61 31.61 59.29
C ALA A 666 -15.13 32.81 58.50
#